data_AF-A0A2E8L4Q1-F1
#
_entry.id   AF-A0A2E8L4Q1-F1
#
_cell.length_a   1.000
_cell.length_b   1.000
_cell.length_c   1.000
_cell.angle_alpha   90.00
_cell.angle_beta   90.00
_cell.angle_gamma   90.00
#
_symmetry.space_group_name_H-M   'P 1'
#
loop_
_entity.id
_entity.type
_entity.pdbx_description
1 polymer ?
#
loop_
_entity_poly.entity_id
_entity_poly.type
_entity_poly.pdbx_seq_one_letter_code
_entity_poly.pdbx_strand_id
1 'polypeptide(L)'
;MSEIRPILLNKYTFAHAALIFPWLLGSLIAHAQPAPALWQDLSDNSLSDIPERLLTGRVSYRRGIRISGSVLQLLTDLERFSIETAPGTQRAVSKVNESSFLNGDRSWVARGAGNESLVLTLSKSLLLATAQVDGIKYKITAVPDPDEDQYIGWITHTAAETGALGIDEGAFVPQQEPSYREPLGVLALTNNDVSIEQSLSSEFAVIGDRVTVSIAVKNNKSSTLSNESVSVFFILDDADLIDSSPACAVDNSGPQTILSCAINSLAPAATTIFEYTVETTANSYPQLASGVFVGDAFGQRVRDDAFIFVVKDTLTDSDSDGISDVNEALLGTDPQSSASSVGADFIAQTDLLFFYSQRFLESIGDISPETHINQLVEITNTYYADSGALVRFRPVFYGFVNYDTGNDLNRVMDAMSDATGVFSELPELREKVGADITVFIDGLFPGSGACGLGTLPGAGFEGEIFHPLLAGGELISSLYNAGFPAEGGAGCDDLTLAHELGHNHGLAHSRREPGAFGTYSWSFGHGVDGSFATIMATPDDYPGSVELPLFSNPLLNDCNGLTCGVDRADTEQSADAVFTINQTRVPISTHRKPKILPITSLGQEGSNLILYGSASRSEDLNTPVSSFGPNDSIDVRATLFIPSEHQGITGETYVVISVEGTGLFYRSADGGYHAWSGDLGTLQSYAATQPLKVREELIAFNDFTPSSVGVSSANLTVYFAYAVPGTDVFVYSTTGIKLTIE
;
A
#
# COMPACT_ATOMS: atom_id res chain seq x y z
N MET A 1 2.07 67.99 -24.16
CA MET A 1 0.90 68.41 -24.95
C MET A 1 -0.11 67.28 -24.88
N SER A 2 -1.33 67.35 -24.35
CA SER A 2 -2.19 68.35 -23.67
C SER A 2 -3.35 67.51 -23.12
N GLU A 3 -3.55 67.46 -21.80
CA GLU A 3 -4.71 68.04 -21.08
C GLU A 3 -6.10 67.76 -21.68
N ILE A 4 -6.97 66.95 -21.05
CA ILE A 4 -7.93 67.21 -19.93
C ILE A 4 -9.36 67.57 -20.39
N ARG A 5 -10.32 66.69 -20.01
CA ARG A 5 -11.74 66.82 -19.53
C ARG A 5 -12.79 67.73 -20.24
N PRO A 6 -14.11 67.39 -20.21
CA PRO A 6 -15.05 67.65 -19.06
C PRO A 6 -16.05 66.49 -18.77
N ILE A 7 -16.35 66.06 -17.53
CA ILE A 7 -17.31 66.51 -16.47
C ILE A 7 -18.80 66.65 -16.87
N LEU A 8 -19.67 65.95 -16.09
CA LEU A 8 -21.06 66.22 -15.61
C LEU A 8 -21.98 65.01 -15.87
N LEU A 9 -22.75 64.44 -14.95
CA LEU A 9 -23.64 65.05 -13.95
C LEU A 9 -23.96 64.10 -12.77
N ASN A 10 -24.47 64.72 -11.71
CA ASN A 10 -24.65 64.24 -10.34
C ASN A 10 -26.16 64.17 -9.97
N LYS A 11 -26.55 63.37 -8.96
CA LYS A 11 -27.73 63.49 -8.04
C LYS A 11 -27.89 62.18 -7.22
N TYR A 12 -27.37 62.03 -6.00
CA TYR A 12 -27.81 62.49 -4.65
C TYR A 12 -29.17 61.99 -4.13
N THR A 13 -29.14 61.24 -3.01
CA THR A 13 -29.81 61.51 -1.69
C THR A 13 -29.33 60.48 -0.64
N PHE A 14 -28.53 60.84 0.38
CA PHE A 14 -28.85 61.23 1.79
C PHE A 14 -29.46 60.08 2.65
N ALA A 15 -28.97 59.72 3.86
CA ALA A 15 -28.68 60.55 5.04
C ALA A 15 -27.78 59.81 6.09
N HIS A 16 -26.78 60.49 6.70
CA HIS A 16 -26.63 60.93 8.13
C HIS A 16 -26.55 59.81 9.19
N ALA A 17 -25.70 59.79 10.23
CA ALA A 17 -24.63 60.63 10.84
C ALA A 17 -23.84 59.67 11.78
N ALA A 18 -22.62 59.88 12.28
CA ALA A 18 -22.15 60.97 13.14
C ALA A 18 -20.62 60.85 13.40
N LEU A 19 -20.04 61.98 13.81
CA LEU A 19 -18.63 62.26 14.17
C LEU A 19 -18.02 61.32 15.22
N ILE A 20 -16.67 61.20 15.30
CA ILE A 20 -15.77 61.67 16.40
C ILE A 20 -14.28 61.64 15.95
N PHE A 21 -13.51 62.62 16.45
CA PHE A 21 -12.09 62.96 16.26
C PHE A 21 -11.05 61.88 16.67
N PRO A 22 -9.78 62.00 16.21
CA PRO A 22 -8.67 61.09 16.43
C PRO A 22 -7.88 61.39 17.72
N TRP A 23 -7.32 60.35 18.35
CA TRP A 23 -6.04 60.28 19.07
C TRP A 23 -6.04 59.07 20.02
N LEU A 24 -5.22 58.06 19.74
CA LEU A 24 -4.07 57.67 20.57
C LEU A 24 -3.46 56.38 20.00
N LEU A 25 -2.13 56.41 19.83
CA LEU A 25 -1.30 55.23 19.76
C LEU A 25 -1.58 54.36 21.00
N GLY A 26 -2.40 53.33 20.81
CA GLY A 26 -2.46 52.17 21.69
C GLY A 26 -1.84 51.01 20.93
N SER A 27 -0.60 50.70 21.26
CA SER A 27 0.04 49.44 20.93
C SER A 27 -0.84 48.28 21.39
N LEU A 28 -1.69 47.76 20.49
CA LEU A 28 -2.17 46.38 20.56
C LEU A 28 -1.01 45.49 20.12
N ILE A 29 -0.03 45.34 21.01
CA ILE A 29 0.63 44.04 21.12
C ILE A 29 -0.50 43.15 21.67
N ALA A 30 -1.28 42.56 20.75
CA ALA A 30 -1.99 41.34 21.08
C ALA A 30 -0.90 40.38 21.54
N HIS A 31 -0.78 40.19 22.85
CA HIS A 31 0.02 39.10 23.39
C HIS A 31 -0.65 37.85 22.82
N ALA A 32 -0.08 37.28 21.76
CA ALA A 32 -0.47 35.95 21.32
C ALA A 32 -0.36 35.06 22.56
N GLN A 33 -1.49 34.52 23.03
CA GLN A 33 -1.47 33.65 24.19
C GLN A 33 -0.50 32.50 23.87
N PRO A 34 0.38 32.12 24.81
CA PRO A 34 1.29 31.01 24.60
C PRO A 34 0.47 29.77 24.25
N ALA A 35 0.89 29.05 23.20
CA ALA A 35 0.21 27.84 22.78
C ALA A 35 0.14 26.87 23.97
N PRO A 36 -1.04 26.27 24.25
CA PRO A 36 -1.18 25.39 25.41
C PRO A 36 -0.21 24.21 25.29
N ALA A 37 0.38 23.80 26.41
CA ALA A 37 1.24 22.62 26.45
C ALA A 37 0.38 21.36 26.34
N LEU A 38 0.76 20.46 25.45
CA LEU A 38 0.07 19.18 25.24
C LEU A 38 0.17 18.29 26.49
N TRP A 39 1.32 18.32 27.16
CA TRP A 39 1.57 17.59 28.40
C TRP A 39 2.28 18.47 29.41
N GLN A 40 2.22 18.04 30.67
CA GLN A 40 2.92 18.63 31.81
C GLN A 40 3.70 17.57 32.56
N ASP A 41 4.68 17.99 33.35
CA ASP A 41 5.38 17.10 34.28
C ASP A 41 4.42 16.47 35.27
N LEU A 42 4.59 15.15 35.44
CA LEU A 42 4.01 14.46 36.56
C LEU A 42 4.91 14.66 37.79
N SER A 43 4.30 14.87 38.96
CA SER A 43 5.07 15.10 40.19
C SER A 43 5.87 13.86 40.59
N ASP A 44 7.05 14.04 41.20
CA ASP A 44 7.91 12.91 41.63
C ASP A 44 7.18 11.89 42.51
N ASN A 45 6.22 12.35 43.33
CA ASN A 45 5.43 11.50 44.21
C ASN A 45 4.37 10.66 43.48
N SER A 46 4.03 11.03 42.24
CA SER A 46 3.03 10.38 41.40
C SER A 46 3.65 9.52 40.29
N LEU A 47 4.98 9.50 40.17
CA LEU A 47 5.66 8.66 39.17
C LEU A 47 5.40 7.16 39.38
N SER A 48 5.14 6.73 40.62
CA SER A 48 4.75 5.35 40.94
C SER A 48 3.37 4.97 40.42
N ASP A 49 2.55 5.96 40.07
CA ASP A 49 1.19 5.73 39.56
C ASP A 49 1.22 5.39 38.06
N ILE A 50 2.31 5.74 37.36
CA ILE A 50 2.51 5.32 35.97
C ILE A 50 2.82 3.81 35.95
N PRO A 51 2.03 3.00 35.23
CA PRO A 51 2.27 1.56 35.17
C PRO A 51 3.66 1.22 34.60
N GLU A 52 4.45 0.41 35.32
CA GLU A 52 5.80 0.01 34.86
C GLU A 52 5.80 -0.65 33.48
N ARG A 53 4.71 -1.36 33.16
CA ARG A 53 4.45 -2.01 31.86
C ARG A 53 4.50 -1.08 30.63
N LEU A 54 4.42 0.23 30.82
CA LEU A 54 4.50 1.19 29.71
C LEU A 54 5.93 1.43 29.22
N LEU A 55 6.93 0.96 29.98
CA LEU A 55 8.33 1.02 29.58
C LEU A 55 8.73 -0.32 28.94
N THR A 56 8.67 -0.37 27.62
CA THR A 56 9.14 -1.51 26.82
C THR A 56 10.49 -1.19 26.17
N GLY A 57 11.38 -2.19 26.12
CA GLY A 57 12.70 -2.07 25.51
C GLY A 57 13.73 -1.25 26.30
N ARG A 58 14.89 -1.01 25.69
CA ARG A 58 15.97 -0.21 26.28
C ARG A 58 15.70 1.28 26.09
N VAL A 59 15.70 2.08 27.15
CA VAL A 59 15.57 3.55 27.09
C VAL A 59 16.72 4.24 27.81
N SER A 60 17.17 5.37 27.30
CA SER A 60 18.26 6.16 27.90
C SER A 60 17.78 7.37 28.70
N TYR A 61 16.58 7.82 28.36
CA TYR A 61 15.91 8.95 28.97
C TYR A 61 14.45 8.58 29.17
N ARG A 62 13.90 8.99 30.30
CA ARG A 62 12.49 8.91 30.61
C ARG A 62 12.06 10.12 31.43
N ARG A 63 10.87 10.65 31.14
CA ARG A 63 10.22 11.74 31.88
C ARG A 63 8.75 11.39 32.05
N GLY A 64 8.29 11.40 33.30
CA GLY A 64 6.88 11.12 33.62
C GLY A 64 6.03 12.35 33.31
N ILE A 65 4.93 12.14 32.59
CA ILE A 65 4.05 13.21 32.12
C ILE A 65 2.60 12.93 32.44
N ARG A 66 1.81 14.00 32.41
CA ARG A 66 0.35 13.96 32.39
C ARG A 66 -0.22 14.79 31.25
N ILE A 67 -1.37 14.37 30.73
CA ILE A 67 -2.11 15.01 29.66
C ILE A 67 -3.56 15.15 30.12
N SER A 68 -4.05 16.35 30.38
CA SER A 68 -5.41 16.52 30.89
C SER A 68 -6.46 16.19 29.81
N GLY A 69 -7.59 15.59 30.20
CA GLY A 69 -8.70 15.29 29.29
C GLY A 69 -9.21 16.54 28.57
N SER A 70 -9.22 17.68 29.26
CA SER A 70 -9.53 18.99 28.67
C SER A 70 -8.61 19.41 27.54
N VAL A 71 -7.30 19.08 27.60
CA VAL A 71 -6.35 19.38 26.53
C VAL A 71 -6.61 18.47 25.33
N LEU A 72 -6.88 17.18 25.54
CA LEU A 72 -7.24 16.25 24.46
C LEU A 72 -8.54 16.65 23.77
N GLN A 73 -9.55 17.08 24.54
CA GLN A 73 -10.80 17.60 23.98
C GLN A 73 -10.60 18.93 23.25
N LEU A 74 -9.64 19.75 23.69
CA LEU A 74 -9.26 20.96 22.97
C LEU A 74 -8.47 20.65 21.69
N LEU A 75 -7.71 19.56 21.59
CA LEU A 75 -6.96 19.20 20.37
C LEU A 75 -7.85 18.90 19.17
N THR A 76 -9.11 18.53 19.37
CA THR A 76 -10.05 18.44 18.25
C THR A 76 -10.28 19.80 17.61
N ASP A 77 -10.30 20.86 18.42
CA ASP A 77 -10.71 22.21 18.04
C ASP A 77 -9.53 23.19 17.89
N LEU A 78 -8.36 22.86 18.45
CA LEU A 78 -7.15 23.67 18.41
C LEU A 78 -6.33 23.36 17.16
N GLU A 79 -5.96 24.42 16.45
CA GLU A 79 -5.01 24.32 15.33
C GLU A 79 -3.55 24.35 15.79
N ARG A 80 -3.25 24.85 17.00
CA ARG A 80 -1.88 25.06 17.49
C ARG A 80 -1.72 24.79 18.98
N PHE A 81 -0.66 24.05 19.33
CA PHE A 81 -0.28 23.70 20.71
C PHE A 81 1.24 23.63 20.84
N SER A 82 1.75 23.25 22.00
CA SER A 82 3.19 23.10 22.22
C SER A 82 3.56 21.76 22.85
N ILE A 83 4.71 21.23 22.46
CA ILE A 83 5.29 20.00 22.99
C ILE A 83 6.62 20.33 23.65
N GLU A 84 6.91 19.66 24.77
CA GLU A 84 8.19 19.79 25.48
C GLU A 84 8.76 18.39 25.75
N THR A 85 9.71 17.95 24.92
CA THR A 85 10.29 16.61 24.98
C THR A 85 11.41 16.50 26.02
N ALA A 86 12.17 17.57 26.25
CA ALA A 86 13.15 17.72 27.31
C ALA A 86 12.94 19.04 28.08
N PRO A 87 13.34 19.15 29.36
CA PRO A 87 13.17 20.38 30.13
C PRO A 87 13.79 21.60 29.44
N GLY A 88 12.97 22.60 29.15
CA GLY A 88 13.36 23.84 28.47
C GLY A 88 13.30 23.82 26.94
N THR A 89 12.96 22.69 26.30
CA THR A 89 12.85 22.58 24.83
C THR A 89 11.39 22.59 24.36
N GLN A 90 10.65 23.64 24.72
CA GLN A 90 9.27 23.81 24.27
C GLN A 90 9.24 24.23 22.79
N ARG A 91 8.41 23.56 22.00
CA ARG A 91 8.23 23.81 20.57
C ARG A 91 6.75 23.95 20.27
N ALA A 92 6.39 25.02 19.56
CA ALA A 92 5.04 25.21 19.08
C ALA A 92 4.84 24.43 17.79
N VAL A 93 3.77 23.65 17.73
CA VAL A 93 3.37 22.85 16.56
C VAL A 93 1.93 23.17 16.18
N SER A 94 1.63 23.04 14.89
CA SER A 94 0.29 23.21 14.33
C SER A 94 -0.20 21.89 13.76
N LYS A 95 -1.47 21.56 13.99
CA LYS A 95 -2.12 20.38 13.38
C LYS A 95 -2.14 20.55 11.87
N VAL A 96 -1.67 19.54 11.14
CA VAL A 96 -1.66 19.51 9.66
C VAL A 96 -2.55 18.44 9.08
N ASN A 97 -2.74 17.32 9.80
CA ASN A 97 -3.62 16.26 9.37
C ASN A 97 -4.34 15.62 10.57
N GLU A 98 -5.49 15.04 10.27
CA GLU A 98 -6.32 14.29 11.20
C GLU A 98 -6.89 13.08 10.49
N SER A 99 -6.89 11.94 11.18
CA SER A 99 -7.27 10.67 10.59
C SER A 99 -7.99 9.79 11.60
N SER A 100 -8.85 8.92 11.08
CA SER A 100 -9.59 7.93 11.87
C SER A 100 -9.37 6.55 11.26
N PHE A 101 -9.08 5.59 12.12
CA PHE A 101 -8.95 4.18 11.75
C PHE A 101 -10.29 3.47 11.88
N LEU A 102 -10.46 2.33 11.19
CA LEU A 102 -11.70 1.54 11.22
C LEU A 102 -12.08 1.10 12.63
N ASN A 103 -11.06 0.97 13.48
CA ASN A 103 -11.17 0.52 14.84
C ASN A 103 -11.59 1.65 15.82
N GLY A 104 -11.73 2.88 15.30
CA GLY A 104 -12.13 4.06 16.06
C GLY A 104 -10.97 4.89 16.62
N ASP A 105 -9.72 4.41 16.51
CA ASP A 105 -8.55 5.20 16.89
C ASP A 105 -8.48 6.47 16.05
N ARG A 106 -8.11 7.57 16.68
CA ARG A 106 -7.92 8.86 16.02
C ARG A 106 -6.46 9.22 16.03
N SER A 107 -5.95 9.69 14.92
CA SER A 107 -4.58 10.15 14.81
C SER A 107 -4.49 11.59 14.34
N TRP A 108 -3.50 12.30 14.85
CA TRP A 108 -3.19 13.67 14.49
C TRP A 108 -1.72 13.79 14.12
N VAL A 109 -1.47 14.52 13.04
CA VAL A 109 -0.13 14.93 12.63
C VAL A 109 0.00 16.43 12.87
N ALA A 110 1.08 16.85 13.50
CA ALA A 110 1.38 18.26 13.74
C ALA A 110 2.84 18.60 13.38
N ARG A 111 3.07 19.84 12.96
CA ARG A 111 4.36 20.36 12.49
C ARG A 111 4.77 21.65 13.18
N GLY A 112 6.06 21.75 13.50
CA GLY A 112 6.67 22.98 13.97
C GLY A 112 7.07 23.92 12.85
N ALA A 113 7.82 24.98 13.21
CA ALA A 113 8.37 25.91 12.26
C ALA A 113 9.73 25.46 11.68
N GLY A 114 10.39 24.50 12.34
CA GLY A 114 11.56 23.79 11.82
C GLY A 114 11.21 22.33 11.54
N ASN A 115 12.16 21.43 11.80
CA ASN A 115 12.00 19.98 11.57
C ASN A 115 11.21 19.29 12.69
N GLU A 116 10.45 20.03 13.49
CA GLU A 116 9.65 19.43 14.55
C GLU A 116 8.38 18.78 13.99
N SER A 117 8.11 17.56 14.43
CA SER A 117 6.89 16.85 14.09
C SER A 117 6.34 16.08 15.28
N LEU A 118 5.04 15.83 15.24
CA LEU A 118 4.34 14.96 16.17
C LEU A 118 3.32 14.13 15.38
N VAL A 119 3.36 12.81 15.53
CA VAL A 119 2.30 11.90 15.11
C VAL A 119 1.74 11.27 16.39
N LEU A 120 0.46 11.48 16.68
CA LEU A 120 -0.19 11.01 17.90
C LEU A 120 -1.43 10.22 17.56
N THR A 121 -1.52 8.98 18.03
CA THR A 121 -2.71 8.13 17.93
C THR A 121 -3.32 7.93 19.32
N LEU A 122 -4.62 8.21 19.42
CA LEU A 122 -5.42 8.11 20.62
C LEU A 122 -6.49 7.03 20.44
N SER A 123 -6.51 6.09 21.37
CA SER A 123 -7.60 5.13 21.61
C SER A 123 -8.28 5.43 22.95
N LYS A 124 -9.27 4.63 23.35
CA LYS A 124 -9.96 4.78 24.66
C LYS A 124 -9.01 4.59 25.85
N SER A 125 -8.07 3.68 25.74
CA SER A 125 -7.25 3.20 26.85
C SER A 125 -5.77 3.55 26.71
N LEU A 126 -5.39 4.17 25.59
CA LEU A 126 -4.00 4.39 25.25
C LEU A 126 -3.83 5.64 24.39
N LEU A 127 -2.77 6.38 24.67
CA LEU A 127 -2.22 7.43 23.82
C LEU A 127 -0.79 7.02 23.46
N LEU A 128 -0.54 6.91 22.16
CA LEU A 128 0.78 6.72 21.58
C LEU A 128 1.15 7.97 20.80
N ALA A 129 2.39 8.42 20.90
CA ALA A 129 2.89 9.43 19.99
C ALA A 129 4.38 9.27 19.70
N THR A 130 4.79 9.75 18.53
CA THR A 130 6.19 9.91 18.14
C THR A 130 6.43 11.37 17.81
N ALA A 131 7.40 11.97 18.48
CA ALA A 131 7.78 13.37 18.29
C ALA A 131 9.22 13.47 17.82
N GLN A 132 9.47 14.16 16.72
CA GLN A 132 10.80 14.53 16.26
C GLN A 132 11.08 15.96 16.72
N VAL A 133 12.12 16.18 17.53
CA VAL A 133 12.53 17.52 17.99
C VAL A 133 14.04 17.62 17.97
N ASP A 134 14.58 18.63 17.29
CA ASP A 134 16.03 18.88 17.19
C ASP A 134 16.85 17.64 16.75
N GLY A 135 16.30 16.81 15.87
CA GLY A 135 16.94 15.58 15.38
C GLY A 135 16.85 14.38 16.33
N ILE A 136 16.18 14.52 17.48
CA ILE A 136 15.93 13.43 18.43
C ILE A 136 14.49 12.95 18.27
N LYS A 137 14.35 11.63 18.16
CA LYS A 137 13.06 10.94 18.13
C LYS A 137 12.64 10.55 19.55
N TYR A 138 11.48 11.03 19.99
CA TYR A 138 10.88 10.73 21.29
C TYR A 138 9.63 9.87 21.09
N LYS A 139 9.49 8.82 21.91
CA LYS A 139 8.26 8.02 22.01
C LYS A 139 7.49 8.42 23.26
N ILE A 140 6.18 8.58 23.11
CA ILE A 140 5.26 8.95 24.19
C ILE A 140 4.22 7.83 24.31
N THR A 141 4.08 7.29 25.52
CA THR A 141 3.09 6.27 25.84
C THR A 141 2.37 6.68 27.12
N ALA A 142 1.06 6.84 27.06
CA ALA A 142 0.25 7.21 28.22
C ALA A 142 -1.08 6.45 28.26
N VAL A 143 -1.60 6.22 29.47
CA VAL A 143 -2.88 5.54 29.72
C VAL A 143 -3.79 6.43 30.57
N PRO A 144 -5.12 6.21 30.56
CA PRO A 144 -6.03 6.92 31.45
C PRO A 144 -5.64 6.73 32.92
N ASP A 145 -5.63 7.83 33.65
CA ASP A 145 -5.53 7.83 35.10
C ASP A 145 -6.87 7.33 35.67
N PRO A 146 -6.87 6.30 36.55
CA PRO A 146 -8.11 5.79 37.14
C PRO A 146 -8.78 6.80 38.10
N ASP A 147 -8.04 7.77 38.64
CA ASP A 147 -8.49 8.67 39.70
C ASP A 147 -8.79 10.09 39.20
N GLU A 148 -8.24 10.50 38.05
CA GLU A 148 -8.36 11.85 37.49
C GLU A 148 -8.74 11.84 36.00
N ASP A 149 -9.38 12.91 35.50
CA ASP A 149 -9.68 13.11 34.07
C ASP A 149 -8.42 13.53 33.29
N GLN A 150 -7.46 12.60 33.20
CA GLN A 150 -6.19 12.78 32.51
C GLN A 150 -5.59 11.45 32.05
N TYR A 151 -4.55 11.53 31.25
CA TYR A 151 -3.66 10.43 30.94
C TYR A 151 -2.33 10.65 31.65
N ILE A 152 -1.72 9.57 32.15
CA ILE A 152 -0.39 9.57 32.75
C ILE A 152 0.52 8.59 31.99
N GLY A 153 1.79 8.93 31.84
CA GLY A 153 2.67 8.18 30.97
C GLY A 153 4.11 8.62 30.95
N TRP A 154 4.87 8.10 29.98
CA TRP A 154 6.29 8.37 29.79
C TRP A 154 6.54 9.04 28.45
N ILE A 155 7.42 10.05 28.45
CA ILE A 155 8.22 10.43 27.28
C ILE A 155 9.55 9.71 27.39
N THR A 156 9.96 9.02 26.34
CA THR A 156 11.21 8.25 26.30
C THR A 156 11.99 8.53 25.03
N HIS A 157 13.31 8.33 25.09
CA HIS A 157 14.12 8.13 23.90
C HIS A 157 15.28 7.16 24.19
N THR A 158 15.73 6.47 23.16
CA THR A 158 16.92 5.61 23.18
C THR A 158 18.17 6.47 23.02
N ALA A 159 19.26 6.09 23.70
CA ALA A 159 20.57 6.69 23.44
C ALA A 159 21.19 5.81 22.37
N ALA A 160 21.56 6.43 21.26
CA ALA A 160 22.44 5.81 20.30
C ALA A 160 23.79 5.51 20.97
N GLU A 161 23.97 4.29 21.48
CA GLU A 161 25.31 3.73 21.63
C GLU A 161 25.79 3.33 20.23
N THR A 162 26.12 4.34 19.40
CA THR A 162 26.99 4.23 18.20
C THR A 162 26.70 3.08 17.22
N GLY A 163 25.49 2.55 17.19
CA GLY A 163 25.16 1.33 16.47
C GLY A 163 23.66 1.14 16.34
N ALA A 164 22.91 2.19 16.02
CA ALA A 164 21.87 1.94 15.04
C ALA A 164 22.61 1.34 13.84
N LEU A 165 22.29 0.11 13.45
CA LEU A 165 22.63 -0.30 12.10
C LEU A 165 22.05 0.81 11.20
N GLY A 166 22.84 1.34 10.26
CA GLY A 166 22.21 2.08 9.17
C GLY A 166 21.05 1.22 8.68
N ILE A 167 19.88 1.80 8.50
CA ILE A 167 18.76 1.05 7.92
C ILE A 167 19.21 0.70 6.53
N ASP A 168 19.64 -0.54 6.38
CA ASP A 168 19.54 -1.35 5.19
C ASP A 168 20.30 -2.65 5.41
N GLU A 169 19.55 -3.69 5.71
CA GLU A 169 19.47 -4.74 4.70
C GLU A 169 17.98 -4.98 4.51
N GLY A 170 17.24 -3.95 4.07
CA GLY A 170 15.98 -4.25 3.41
C GLY A 170 16.33 -5.26 2.32
N ALA A 171 15.58 -6.34 2.20
CA ALA A 171 15.85 -7.26 1.12
C ALA A 171 14.58 -7.41 0.34
N PHE A 172 14.69 -7.12 -0.95
CA PHE A 172 13.60 -7.38 -1.84
C PHE A 172 13.59 -8.85 -2.21
N VAL A 173 12.40 -9.42 -2.28
CA VAL A 173 12.19 -10.66 -3.02
C VAL A 173 11.80 -10.25 -4.43
N PRO A 174 12.69 -10.36 -5.43
CA PRO A 174 12.30 -10.13 -6.80
C PRO A 174 11.19 -11.12 -7.14
N GLN A 175 10.10 -10.63 -7.71
CA GLN A 175 9.17 -11.51 -8.38
C GLN A 175 9.94 -12.18 -9.51
N GLN A 176 10.29 -13.45 -9.31
CA GLN A 176 11.05 -14.18 -10.29
C GLN A 176 10.21 -14.32 -11.55
N GLU A 177 10.83 -14.12 -12.70
CA GLU A 177 10.34 -14.72 -13.93
C GLU A 177 9.99 -16.19 -13.63
N PRO A 178 8.82 -16.70 -14.05
CA PRO A 178 8.53 -18.11 -13.89
C PRO A 178 9.74 -18.88 -14.43
N SER A 179 10.35 -19.72 -13.58
CA SER A 179 11.53 -20.49 -13.96
C SER A 179 11.20 -21.20 -15.26
N TYR A 180 11.77 -20.74 -16.37
CA TYR A 180 11.47 -21.33 -17.66
C TYR A 180 12.06 -22.74 -17.60
N ARG A 181 11.21 -23.75 -17.41
CA ARG A 181 11.61 -25.13 -17.64
C ARG A 181 11.91 -25.21 -19.13
N GLU A 182 13.20 -25.29 -19.46
CA GLU A 182 13.61 -25.75 -20.78
C GLU A 182 12.73 -26.95 -21.18
N PRO A 183 12.01 -26.88 -22.31
CA PRO A 183 11.40 -28.06 -22.87
C PRO A 183 12.53 -29.03 -23.24
N LEU A 184 12.75 -30.04 -22.41
CA LEU A 184 13.59 -31.18 -22.75
C LEU A 184 13.01 -31.88 -23.98
N GLY A 185 13.63 -31.64 -25.13
CA GLY A 185 13.31 -32.28 -26.41
C GLY A 185 14.56 -32.85 -27.07
N VAL A 186 14.63 -34.18 -27.15
CA VAL A 186 15.72 -34.97 -27.75
C VAL A 186 15.72 -34.87 -29.29
N LEU A 187 16.88 -34.46 -29.83
CA LEU A 187 17.55 -34.69 -31.13
C LEU A 187 16.74 -34.95 -32.43
N ALA A 188 17.03 -34.14 -33.48
CA ALA A 188 18.17 -34.38 -34.39
C ALA A 188 18.37 -33.23 -35.42
N LEU A 189 19.52 -33.19 -36.11
CA LEU A 189 20.62 -32.19 -35.91
C LEU A 189 21.04 -32.15 -34.45
N THR A 190 22.30 -32.45 -34.16
CA THR A 190 22.80 -32.27 -32.79
C THR A 190 23.13 -30.78 -32.60
N ASN A 191 23.09 -30.25 -31.37
CA ASN A 191 23.63 -28.91 -31.04
C ASN A 191 25.10 -28.70 -31.48
N ASN A 192 25.76 -29.75 -31.99
CA ASN A 192 27.13 -29.72 -32.50
C ASN A 192 27.25 -29.37 -33.99
N ASP A 193 26.16 -29.29 -34.76
CA ASP A 193 26.21 -29.03 -36.21
C ASP A 193 26.08 -27.53 -36.55
N VAL A 194 25.16 -26.85 -35.86
CA VAL A 194 24.91 -25.42 -35.99
C VAL A 194 24.62 -24.87 -34.59
N SER A 195 25.11 -23.67 -34.28
CA SER A 195 24.69 -22.90 -33.11
C SER A 195 23.89 -21.69 -33.56
N ILE A 196 22.81 -21.40 -32.83
CA ILE A 196 22.00 -20.20 -32.99
C ILE A 196 22.17 -19.39 -31.71
N GLU A 197 22.33 -18.09 -31.83
CA GLU A 197 22.32 -17.16 -30.71
C GLU A 197 21.49 -15.95 -31.12
N GLN A 198 20.45 -15.66 -30.34
CA GLN A 198 19.63 -14.47 -30.52
C GLN A 198 20.06 -13.39 -29.53
N SER A 199 20.11 -12.15 -30.01
CA SER A 199 20.27 -10.96 -29.18
C SER A 199 19.18 -9.95 -29.51
N LEU A 200 18.61 -9.35 -28.46
CA LEU A 200 17.51 -8.40 -28.55
C LEU A 200 18.05 -7.00 -28.27
N SER A 201 17.54 -5.99 -28.98
CA SER A 201 17.82 -4.59 -28.65
C SER A 201 17.24 -4.19 -27.29
N SER A 202 16.15 -4.85 -26.89
CA SER A 202 15.55 -4.78 -25.56
C SER A 202 14.78 -6.06 -25.27
N GLU A 203 14.85 -6.55 -24.03
CA GLU A 203 14.03 -7.66 -23.54
C GLU A 203 12.60 -7.20 -23.16
N PHE A 204 12.44 -5.91 -22.87
CA PHE A 204 11.17 -5.27 -22.51
C PHE A 204 10.79 -4.21 -23.55
N ALA A 205 9.52 -4.17 -23.93
CA ALA A 205 9.04 -3.23 -24.94
C ALA A 205 7.63 -2.74 -24.57
N VAL A 206 7.44 -1.42 -24.55
CA VAL A 206 6.11 -0.83 -24.43
C VAL A 206 5.34 -1.09 -25.73
N ILE A 207 4.02 -1.24 -25.68
CA ILE A 207 3.19 -1.33 -26.90
C ILE A 207 3.47 -0.11 -27.82
N GLY A 208 3.89 -0.38 -29.06
CA GLY A 208 4.32 0.62 -30.04
C GLY A 208 5.84 0.77 -30.17
N ASP A 209 6.63 0.18 -29.28
CA ASP A 209 8.08 0.16 -29.37
C ASP A 209 8.59 -0.73 -30.50
N ARG A 210 9.80 -0.41 -30.99
CA ARG A 210 10.50 -1.20 -31.99
C ARG A 210 11.60 -2.03 -31.36
N VAL A 211 11.55 -3.33 -31.59
CA VAL A 211 12.58 -4.27 -31.12
C VAL A 211 13.29 -4.88 -32.30
N THR A 212 14.61 -4.73 -32.32
CA THR A 212 15.49 -5.38 -33.29
C THR A 212 16.00 -6.69 -32.70
N VAL A 213 15.82 -7.78 -33.43
CA VAL A 213 16.33 -9.12 -33.10
C VAL A 213 17.46 -9.45 -34.05
N SER A 214 18.63 -9.79 -33.49
CA SER A 214 19.81 -10.23 -34.23
C SER A 214 20.05 -11.70 -33.99
N ILE A 215 20.03 -12.48 -35.07
CA ILE A 215 20.18 -13.94 -35.09
C ILE A 215 21.56 -14.28 -35.65
N ALA A 216 22.47 -14.73 -34.80
CA ALA A 216 23.75 -15.28 -35.20
C ALA A 216 23.64 -16.79 -35.42
N VAL A 217 23.95 -17.25 -36.64
CA VAL A 217 23.98 -18.68 -36.99
C VAL A 217 25.41 -19.09 -37.33
N LYS A 218 25.98 -19.99 -36.52
CA LYS A 218 27.34 -20.51 -36.67
C LYS A 218 27.34 -21.94 -37.20
N ASN A 219 28.10 -22.17 -38.27
CA ASN A 219 28.34 -23.52 -38.79
C ASN A 219 29.42 -24.22 -37.96
N ASN A 220 29.06 -25.24 -37.18
CA ASN A 220 29.99 -26.02 -36.37
C ASN A 220 30.54 -27.26 -37.11
N LYS A 221 30.06 -27.53 -38.33
CA LYS A 221 30.55 -28.63 -39.17
C LYS A 221 31.95 -28.31 -39.71
N SER A 222 32.69 -29.37 -40.02
CA SER A 222 33.94 -29.28 -40.79
C SER A 222 33.72 -29.06 -42.31
N SER A 223 32.46 -29.08 -42.76
CA SER A 223 32.03 -28.86 -44.15
C SER A 223 31.23 -27.56 -44.29
N THR A 224 31.18 -27.00 -45.50
CA THR A 224 30.33 -25.83 -45.80
C THR A 224 28.85 -26.21 -45.66
N LEU A 225 28.08 -25.31 -45.03
CA LEU A 225 26.62 -25.37 -44.98
C LEU A 225 26.08 -24.61 -46.21
N SER A 226 25.19 -25.20 -47.00
CA SER A 226 24.75 -24.59 -48.26
C SER A 226 23.28 -24.86 -48.52
N ASN A 227 22.57 -23.85 -49.04
CA ASN A 227 21.14 -23.90 -49.35
C ASN A 227 20.25 -24.28 -48.16
N GLU A 228 20.56 -23.75 -46.98
CA GLU A 228 19.72 -23.89 -45.79
C GLU A 228 18.86 -22.64 -45.59
N SER A 229 17.79 -22.77 -44.82
CA SER A 229 16.93 -21.67 -44.39
C SER A 229 16.94 -21.51 -42.87
N VAL A 230 16.88 -20.25 -42.44
CA VAL A 230 16.50 -19.86 -41.09
C VAL A 230 15.03 -19.46 -41.13
N SER A 231 14.19 -20.08 -40.31
CA SER A 231 12.77 -19.72 -40.19
C SER A 231 12.50 -19.15 -38.82
N VAL A 232 11.90 -17.97 -38.75
CA VAL A 232 11.44 -17.32 -37.52
C VAL A 232 9.92 -17.43 -37.43
N PHE A 233 9.43 -18.02 -36.35
CA PHE A 233 8.01 -18.25 -36.08
C PHE A 233 7.50 -17.36 -34.95
N PHE A 234 6.16 -17.28 -34.85
CA PHE A 234 5.37 -16.63 -33.79
C PHE A 234 5.42 -15.10 -33.76
N ILE A 235 6.58 -14.48 -33.95
CA ILE A 235 6.73 -13.04 -33.74
C ILE A 235 5.88 -12.18 -34.68
N LEU A 236 5.66 -12.63 -35.92
CA LEU A 236 4.90 -11.89 -36.94
C LEU A 236 3.39 -12.16 -36.89
N ASP A 237 2.92 -13.03 -35.98
CA ASP A 237 1.48 -13.24 -35.80
C ASP A 237 0.86 -12.08 -35.00
N ASP A 238 1.64 -11.51 -34.08
CA ASP A 238 1.17 -10.52 -33.10
C ASP A 238 1.94 -9.18 -33.13
N ALA A 239 2.94 -9.04 -34.00
CA ALA A 239 3.72 -7.81 -34.19
C ALA A 239 3.90 -7.43 -35.68
N ASP A 240 4.12 -6.14 -35.94
CA ASP A 240 4.27 -5.61 -37.29
C ASP A 240 5.75 -5.61 -37.71
N LEU A 241 6.08 -6.27 -38.84
CA LEU A 241 7.45 -6.23 -39.37
C LEU A 241 7.78 -4.85 -39.96
N ILE A 242 8.82 -4.20 -39.43
CA ILE A 242 9.30 -2.89 -39.89
C ILE A 242 10.42 -3.03 -40.91
N ASP A 243 11.42 -3.85 -40.61
CA ASP A 243 12.56 -4.08 -41.49
C ASP A 243 13.15 -5.48 -41.29
N SER A 244 13.84 -6.00 -42.30
CA SER A 244 14.59 -7.25 -42.18
C SER A 244 15.79 -7.29 -43.12
N SER A 245 16.77 -8.12 -42.77
CA SER A 245 17.95 -8.32 -43.58
C SER A 245 17.57 -8.70 -45.02
N PRO A 246 18.31 -8.27 -46.05
CA PRO A 246 17.94 -8.51 -47.46
C PRO A 246 17.82 -9.99 -47.86
N ALA A 247 18.40 -10.89 -47.06
CA ALA A 247 18.31 -12.33 -47.25
C ALA A 247 17.03 -12.95 -46.66
N CYS A 248 16.23 -12.16 -45.94
CA CYS A 248 14.99 -12.55 -45.28
C CYS A 248 13.77 -12.09 -46.08
N ALA A 249 12.71 -12.89 -46.06
CA ALA A 249 11.42 -12.56 -46.66
C ALA A 249 10.27 -13.17 -45.84
N VAL A 250 9.14 -12.46 -45.80
CA VAL A 250 7.91 -12.95 -45.16
C VAL A 250 7.28 -14.03 -46.03
N ASP A 251 6.97 -15.18 -45.43
CA ASP A 251 6.24 -16.29 -46.04
C ASP A 251 4.90 -16.51 -45.31
N ASN A 252 3.81 -16.20 -46.02
CA ASN A 252 2.42 -16.32 -45.54
C ASN A 252 1.67 -17.45 -46.24
N SER A 253 2.39 -18.40 -46.85
CA SER A 253 1.77 -19.50 -47.59
C SER A 253 1.22 -20.62 -46.69
N GLY A 254 1.66 -20.66 -45.43
CA GLY A 254 1.27 -21.63 -44.41
C GLY A 254 0.15 -21.17 -43.47
N PRO A 255 -0.18 -21.97 -42.44
CA PRO A 255 -1.15 -21.60 -41.41
C PRO A 255 -0.64 -20.51 -40.44
N GLN A 256 0.65 -20.16 -40.53
CA GLN A 256 1.32 -19.20 -39.68
C GLN A 256 2.25 -18.34 -40.54
N THR A 257 2.37 -17.06 -40.21
CA THR A 257 3.27 -16.13 -40.88
C THR A 257 4.69 -16.32 -40.36
N ILE A 258 5.66 -16.58 -41.25
CA ILE A 258 7.07 -16.78 -40.85
C ILE A 258 7.99 -15.82 -41.58
N LEU A 259 9.11 -15.45 -40.94
CA LEU A 259 10.22 -14.79 -41.61
C LEU A 259 11.25 -15.85 -42.02
N SER A 260 11.51 -15.97 -43.31
CA SER A 260 12.44 -16.97 -43.86
C SER A 260 13.70 -16.29 -44.40
N CYS A 261 14.86 -16.63 -43.86
CA CYS A 261 16.17 -16.10 -44.26
C CYS A 261 17.05 -17.16 -44.92
N ALA A 262 17.62 -16.84 -46.08
CA ALA A 262 18.42 -17.80 -46.85
C ALA A 262 19.91 -17.84 -46.44
N ILE A 263 20.42 -19.03 -46.12
CA ILE A 263 21.85 -19.32 -46.01
C ILE A 263 22.32 -19.99 -47.31
N ASN A 264 22.79 -19.16 -48.25
CA ASN A 264 23.29 -19.65 -49.54
C ASN A 264 24.56 -20.50 -49.37
N SER A 265 25.53 -20.01 -48.58
CA SER A 265 26.78 -20.71 -48.28
C SER A 265 27.43 -20.16 -47.00
N LEU A 266 27.78 -21.03 -46.07
CA LEU A 266 28.44 -20.70 -44.80
C LEU A 266 29.60 -21.66 -44.54
N ALA A 267 30.82 -21.12 -44.54
CA ALA A 267 32.05 -21.90 -44.39
C ALA A 267 32.14 -22.61 -43.00
N PRO A 268 32.95 -23.67 -42.88
CA PRO A 268 33.23 -24.29 -41.57
C PRO A 268 33.67 -23.25 -40.53
N ALA A 269 33.10 -23.33 -39.32
CA ALA A 269 33.34 -22.40 -38.20
C ALA A 269 32.96 -20.92 -38.45
N ALA A 270 32.38 -20.58 -39.60
CA ALA A 270 31.91 -19.22 -39.89
C ALA A 270 30.53 -18.95 -39.27
N THR A 271 30.26 -17.68 -39.00
CA THR A 271 28.97 -17.19 -38.47
C THR A 271 28.38 -16.21 -39.47
N THR A 272 27.07 -16.32 -39.72
CA THR A 272 26.28 -15.32 -40.44
C THR A 272 25.29 -14.69 -39.47
N ILE A 273 24.91 -13.43 -39.71
CA ILE A 273 23.97 -12.69 -38.86
C ILE A 273 22.78 -12.27 -39.72
N PHE A 274 21.58 -12.45 -39.20
CA PHE A 274 20.33 -11.92 -39.74
C PHE A 274 19.68 -11.02 -38.70
N GLU A 275 19.32 -9.81 -39.08
CA GLU A 275 18.59 -8.87 -38.26
C GLU A 275 17.19 -8.64 -38.83
N TYR A 276 16.21 -8.50 -37.94
CA TYR A 276 14.89 -7.99 -38.27
C TYR A 276 14.35 -7.12 -37.14
N THR A 277 13.49 -6.17 -37.47
CA THR A 277 12.87 -5.25 -36.51
C THR A 277 11.36 -5.35 -36.60
N VAL A 278 10.71 -5.53 -35.46
CA VAL A 278 9.25 -5.50 -35.33
C VAL A 278 8.81 -4.33 -34.47
N GLU A 279 7.60 -3.83 -34.71
CA GLU A 279 6.90 -2.87 -33.85
C GLU A 279 5.85 -3.65 -33.06
N THR A 280 5.88 -3.53 -31.72
CA THR A 280 4.92 -4.18 -30.84
C THR A 280 3.54 -3.55 -31.02
N THR A 281 2.50 -4.35 -30.90
CA THR A 281 1.10 -3.94 -31.00
C THR A 281 0.34 -4.36 -29.74
N ALA A 282 -0.93 -3.96 -29.62
CA ALA A 282 -1.77 -4.43 -28.52
C ALA A 282 -1.94 -5.97 -28.50
N ASN A 283 -1.84 -6.64 -29.65
CA ASN A 283 -1.89 -8.11 -29.72
C ASN A 283 -0.59 -8.76 -29.24
N SER A 284 0.51 -8.02 -29.22
CA SER A 284 1.81 -8.51 -28.74
C SER A 284 1.84 -8.76 -27.23
N TYR A 285 0.89 -8.21 -26.48
CA TYR A 285 0.78 -8.36 -25.03
C TYR A 285 0.26 -9.77 -24.64
N PRO A 286 0.83 -10.45 -23.63
CA PRO A 286 1.87 -9.96 -22.70
C PRO A 286 3.32 -10.27 -23.11
N GLN A 287 3.53 -11.01 -24.20
CA GLN A 287 4.86 -11.42 -24.65
C GLN A 287 4.85 -11.83 -26.12
N LEU A 288 5.92 -11.48 -26.82
CA LEU A 288 6.24 -12.01 -28.15
C LEU A 288 7.31 -13.08 -28.05
N ALA A 289 7.17 -14.13 -28.85
CA ALA A 289 8.17 -15.18 -29.00
C ALA A 289 8.85 -15.08 -30.37
N SER A 290 10.17 -15.08 -30.39
CA SER A 290 11.01 -15.28 -31.59
C SER A 290 11.55 -16.70 -31.58
N GLY A 291 10.81 -17.61 -32.23
CA GLY A 291 11.23 -19.01 -32.38
C GLY A 291 12.04 -19.22 -33.65
N VAL A 292 13.35 -19.35 -33.54
CA VAL A 292 14.27 -19.49 -34.67
C VAL A 292 14.63 -20.93 -34.92
N PHE A 293 14.52 -21.35 -36.18
CA PHE A 293 14.83 -22.70 -36.63
C PHE A 293 15.81 -22.69 -37.79
N VAL A 294 16.82 -23.56 -37.75
CA VAL A 294 17.69 -23.84 -38.91
C VAL A 294 17.42 -25.25 -39.44
N GLY A 295 17.11 -25.35 -40.74
CA GLY A 295 16.76 -26.60 -41.43
C GLY A 295 15.25 -26.76 -41.66
N ASP A 296 14.80 -28.00 -41.92
CA ASP A 296 13.39 -28.31 -42.15
C ASP A 296 12.58 -28.14 -40.85
N ALA A 297 11.70 -27.13 -40.82
CA ALA A 297 10.87 -26.80 -39.68
C ALA A 297 9.95 -27.96 -39.24
N PHE A 298 9.63 -28.93 -40.10
CA PHE A 298 8.80 -30.10 -39.74
C PHE A 298 9.60 -31.41 -39.67
N GLY A 299 10.93 -31.32 -39.76
CA GLY A 299 11.88 -32.43 -39.70
C GLY A 299 12.87 -32.32 -38.52
N GLN A 300 14.12 -32.70 -38.78
CA GLN A 300 15.23 -32.59 -37.84
C GLN A 300 15.77 -31.15 -37.86
N ARG A 301 15.57 -30.37 -36.78
CA ARG A 301 15.85 -28.92 -36.70
C ARG A 301 16.63 -28.52 -35.45
N VAL A 302 17.49 -27.51 -35.56
CA VAL A 302 18.07 -26.77 -34.41
C VAL A 302 17.14 -25.61 -34.10
N ARG A 303 16.82 -25.39 -32.82
CA ARG A 303 15.89 -24.37 -32.33
C ARG A 303 16.57 -23.49 -31.29
N ASP A 304 16.29 -22.19 -31.35
CA ASP A 304 16.55 -21.22 -30.29
C ASP A 304 15.32 -20.33 -30.15
N ASP A 305 14.88 -20.08 -28.91
CA ASP A 305 13.71 -19.23 -28.63
C ASP A 305 14.16 -18.02 -27.82
N ALA A 306 13.76 -16.83 -28.25
CA ALA A 306 13.91 -15.59 -27.50
C ALA A 306 12.54 -14.98 -27.25
N PHE A 307 12.40 -14.22 -26.17
CA PHE A 307 11.13 -13.63 -25.77
C PHE A 307 11.29 -12.13 -25.54
N ILE A 308 10.28 -11.36 -25.94
CA ILE A 308 10.15 -9.93 -25.66
C ILE A 308 8.94 -9.77 -24.77
N PHE A 309 9.14 -9.25 -23.56
CA PHE A 309 8.06 -8.92 -22.65
C PHE A 309 7.42 -7.61 -23.10
N VAL A 310 6.10 -7.65 -23.33
CA VAL A 310 5.38 -6.50 -23.86
C VAL A 310 4.53 -5.89 -22.78
N VAL A 311 4.81 -4.64 -22.43
CA VAL A 311 4.17 -3.93 -21.33
C VAL A 311 3.26 -2.81 -21.83
N LYS A 312 2.28 -2.44 -21.02
CA LYS A 312 1.45 -1.27 -21.29
C LYS A 312 2.24 0.02 -21.11
N ASP A 313 1.88 1.06 -21.85
CA ASP A 313 2.40 2.40 -21.61
C ASP A 313 1.80 2.96 -20.31
N THR A 314 2.61 3.01 -19.25
CA THR A 314 2.17 3.47 -17.93
C THR A 314 2.38 4.97 -17.72
N LEU A 315 2.98 5.67 -18.68
CA LEU A 315 3.47 7.05 -18.51
C LEU A 315 2.76 8.07 -19.40
N THR A 316 2.20 7.65 -20.53
CA THR A 316 1.43 8.56 -21.38
C THR A 316 0.22 9.11 -20.63
N ASP A 317 0.10 10.43 -20.67
CA ASP A 317 -1.00 11.25 -20.17
C ASP A 317 -1.44 12.13 -21.35
N SER A 318 -2.44 11.64 -22.08
CA SER A 318 -2.85 12.17 -23.38
C SER A 318 -3.49 13.57 -23.28
N ASP A 319 -4.14 13.89 -22.17
CA ASP A 319 -4.81 15.17 -21.95
C ASP A 319 -4.11 16.11 -20.97
N SER A 320 -3.00 15.65 -20.39
CA SER A 320 -2.10 16.38 -19.50
C SER A 320 -2.77 16.84 -18.20
N ASP A 321 -3.66 16.02 -17.64
CA ASP A 321 -4.32 16.29 -16.36
C ASP A 321 -3.50 15.82 -15.13
N GLY A 322 -2.40 15.09 -15.35
CA GLY A 322 -1.48 14.59 -14.33
C GLY A 322 -1.71 13.12 -13.95
N ILE A 323 -2.66 12.42 -14.57
CA ILE A 323 -2.91 10.99 -14.41
C ILE A 323 -2.65 10.30 -15.75
N SER A 324 -1.94 9.17 -15.77
CA SER A 324 -1.68 8.46 -17.02
C SER A 324 -2.92 7.73 -17.55
N ASP A 325 -3.00 7.55 -18.87
CA ASP A 325 -4.15 6.94 -19.57
C ASP A 325 -4.53 5.57 -18.98
N VAL A 326 -3.53 4.76 -18.58
CA VAL A 326 -3.75 3.46 -17.94
C VAL A 326 -4.33 3.60 -16.54
N ASN A 327 -3.88 4.59 -15.76
CA ASN A 327 -4.42 4.87 -14.44
C ASN A 327 -5.84 5.44 -14.51
N GLU A 328 -6.14 6.25 -15.52
CA GLU A 328 -7.48 6.73 -15.79
C GLU A 328 -8.46 5.59 -16.14
N ALA A 329 -8.03 4.64 -16.95
CA ALA A 329 -8.82 3.46 -17.28
C ALA A 329 -9.18 2.64 -16.02
N LEU A 330 -8.26 2.54 -15.05
CA LEU A 330 -8.49 1.88 -13.76
C LEU A 330 -9.43 2.68 -12.84
N LEU A 331 -9.35 4.01 -12.89
CA LEU A 331 -10.19 4.93 -12.11
C LEU A 331 -11.58 5.16 -12.75
N GLY A 332 -11.75 4.78 -14.01
CA GLY A 332 -12.98 4.97 -14.77
C GLY A 332 -13.17 6.39 -15.32
N THR A 333 -12.06 7.11 -15.55
CA THR A 333 -12.03 8.42 -16.23
C THR A 333 -11.74 8.28 -17.73
N ASP A 334 -11.84 9.37 -18.49
CA ASP A 334 -11.70 9.37 -19.96
C ASP A 334 -10.36 10.01 -20.35
N PRO A 335 -9.39 9.22 -20.88
CA PRO A 335 -8.03 9.67 -21.08
C PRO A 335 -7.81 10.68 -22.21
N GLN A 336 -8.89 11.16 -22.83
CA GLN A 336 -8.84 12.18 -23.86
C GLN A 336 -9.54 13.47 -23.40
N SER A 337 -9.91 13.56 -22.12
CA SER A 337 -10.74 14.64 -21.60
C SER A 337 -10.38 14.98 -20.16
N SER A 338 -9.57 16.03 -20.00
CA SER A 338 -9.11 16.56 -18.70
C SER A 338 -10.25 17.07 -17.79
N ALA A 339 -11.49 17.12 -18.30
CA ALA A 339 -12.69 17.42 -17.53
C ALA A 339 -13.27 16.19 -16.81
N SER A 340 -12.89 14.99 -17.22
CA SER A 340 -13.24 13.72 -16.60
C SER A 340 -12.03 13.26 -15.81
N SER A 341 -11.83 13.80 -14.62
CA SER A 341 -10.61 13.55 -13.83
C SER A 341 -10.94 13.34 -12.36
N VAL A 342 -10.06 12.63 -11.64
CA VAL A 342 -10.04 12.57 -10.17
C VAL A 342 -9.21 13.70 -9.55
N GLY A 343 -8.51 14.50 -10.38
CA GLY A 343 -7.57 15.55 -9.96
C GLY A 343 -6.15 15.02 -9.76
N ALA A 344 -5.15 15.82 -10.14
CA ALA A 344 -3.73 15.47 -10.02
C ALA A 344 -3.28 15.24 -8.56
N ASP A 345 -3.99 15.81 -7.59
CA ASP A 345 -3.76 15.67 -6.16
C ASP A 345 -4.53 14.49 -5.53
N PHE A 346 -5.12 13.61 -6.35
CA PHE A 346 -5.79 12.40 -5.89
C PHE A 346 -4.86 11.49 -5.09
N ILE A 347 -5.17 11.35 -3.80
CA ILE A 347 -4.49 10.44 -2.88
C ILE A 347 -5.13 9.06 -2.98
N ALA A 348 -4.39 8.10 -3.53
CA ALA A 348 -4.84 6.71 -3.61
C ALA A 348 -4.78 6.07 -2.21
N GLN A 349 -5.85 5.37 -1.83
CA GLN A 349 -5.90 4.68 -0.55
C GLN A 349 -5.60 3.19 -0.74
N THR A 350 -4.50 2.72 -0.15
CA THR A 350 -4.04 1.33 -0.22
C THR A 350 -4.36 0.59 1.07
N ASP A 351 -5.10 -0.50 0.96
CA ASP A 351 -5.60 -1.27 2.11
C ASP A 351 -4.58 -2.33 2.57
N LEU A 352 -4.28 -2.37 3.87
CA LEU A 352 -3.26 -3.24 4.48
C LEU A 352 -3.90 -4.33 5.36
N LEU A 353 -3.47 -5.58 5.18
CA LEU A 353 -3.77 -6.70 6.07
C LEU A 353 -2.55 -6.97 6.96
N PHE A 354 -2.69 -6.81 8.28
CA PHE A 354 -1.61 -7.09 9.22
C PHE A 354 -1.76 -8.44 9.90
N PHE A 355 -0.67 -9.19 9.92
CA PHE A 355 -0.45 -10.28 10.86
C PHE A 355 0.65 -9.93 11.85
N TYR A 356 0.54 -10.42 13.07
CA TYR A 356 1.56 -10.22 14.09
C TYR A 356 1.82 -11.48 14.92
N SER A 357 3.07 -11.64 15.35
CA SER A 357 3.54 -12.82 16.08
C SER A 357 3.33 -12.71 17.60
N GLN A 358 3.59 -13.82 18.31
CA GLN A 358 3.68 -13.81 19.77
C GLN A 358 4.82 -12.91 20.28
N ARG A 359 5.96 -12.87 19.58
CA ARG A 359 7.09 -12.01 19.96
C ARG A 359 6.77 -10.53 19.79
N PHE A 360 5.93 -10.19 18.80
CA PHE A 360 5.41 -8.83 18.67
C PHE A 360 4.63 -8.43 19.92
N LEU A 361 3.68 -9.26 20.37
CA LEU A 361 2.92 -9.03 21.60
C LEU A 361 3.85 -8.87 22.83
N GLU A 362 4.87 -9.72 22.95
CA GLU A 362 5.87 -9.62 24.02
C GLU A 362 6.67 -8.30 23.95
N SER A 363 6.94 -7.78 22.75
CA SER A 363 7.69 -6.54 22.56
C SER A 363 6.92 -5.27 22.89
N ILE A 364 5.59 -5.28 22.73
CA ILE A 364 4.72 -4.12 23.00
C ILE A 364 4.10 -4.15 24.41
N GLY A 365 4.21 -5.27 25.12
CA GLY A 365 3.66 -5.43 26.47
C GLY A 365 2.13 -5.42 26.46
N ASP A 366 1.53 -4.60 27.33
CA ASP A 366 0.06 -4.50 27.47
C ASP A 366 -0.58 -3.52 26.45
N ILE A 367 0.20 -2.97 25.53
CA ILE A 367 -0.32 -2.10 24.47
C ILE A 367 -1.19 -2.93 23.51
N SER A 368 -2.33 -2.37 23.08
CA SER A 368 -3.14 -3.00 22.02
C SER A 368 -2.32 -3.11 20.74
N PRO A 369 -2.22 -4.31 20.13
CA PRO A 369 -1.50 -4.49 18.88
C PRO A 369 -2.10 -3.63 17.76
N GLU A 370 -3.42 -3.46 17.71
CA GLU A 370 -4.12 -2.64 16.73
C GLU A 370 -3.73 -1.17 16.85
N THR A 371 -3.75 -0.58 18.06
CA THR A 371 -3.36 0.83 18.27
C THR A 371 -1.88 1.06 17.99
N HIS A 372 -1.00 0.11 18.31
CA HIS A 372 0.43 0.20 17.95
C HIS A 372 0.64 0.19 16.45
N ILE A 373 -0.04 -0.70 15.73
CA ILE A 373 0.01 -0.77 14.26
C ILE A 373 -0.55 0.52 13.64
N ASN A 374 -1.64 1.07 14.17
CA ASN A 374 -2.20 2.35 13.71
C ASN A 374 -1.23 3.51 13.88
N GLN A 375 -0.53 3.60 15.02
CA GLN A 375 0.53 4.59 15.21
C GLN A 375 1.65 4.42 14.18
N LEU A 376 2.12 3.20 13.93
CA LEU A 376 3.16 2.93 12.94
C LEU A 376 2.72 3.31 11.51
N VAL A 377 1.47 3.02 11.17
CA VAL A 377 0.90 3.33 9.85
C VAL A 377 0.69 4.83 9.68
N GLU A 378 0.27 5.59 10.71
CA GLU A 378 0.19 7.04 10.57
C GLU A 378 1.57 7.68 10.43
N ILE A 379 2.58 7.18 11.15
CA ILE A 379 3.98 7.60 10.96
C ILE A 379 4.41 7.33 9.50
N THR A 380 4.11 6.14 8.98
CA THR A 380 4.41 5.77 7.60
C THR A 380 3.72 6.69 6.59
N ASN A 381 2.40 6.91 6.73
CA ASN A 381 1.64 7.84 5.91
C ASN A 381 2.24 9.25 5.91
N THR A 382 2.77 9.66 7.05
CA THR A 382 3.42 10.95 7.23
C THR A 382 4.71 11.05 6.40
N TYR A 383 5.51 9.98 6.33
CA TYR A 383 6.73 9.95 5.50
C TYR A 383 6.42 10.02 4.00
N TYR A 384 5.40 9.31 3.53
CA TYR A 384 4.95 9.40 2.14
C TYR A 384 4.42 10.80 1.80
N ALA A 385 3.57 11.37 2.66
CA ALA A 385 3.01 12.70 2.47
C ALA A 385 4.09 13.80 2.46
N ASP A 386 5.06 13.76 3.38
CA ASP A 386 6.17 14.72 3.44
C ASP A 386 7.07 14.65 2.20
N SER A 387 7.15 13.47 1.57
CA SER A 387 7.90 13.27 0.32
C SER A 387 7.14 13.77 -0.91
N GLY A 388 5.84 14.06 -0.79
CA GLY A 388 4.96 14.41 -1.91
C GLY A 388 4.38 13.21 -2.66
N ALA A 389 4.43 12.01 -2.08
CA ALA A 389 3.77 10.84 -2.62
C ALA A 389 2.26 10.89 -2.34
N LEU A 390 1.45 10.66 -3.37
CA LEU A 390 0.00 10.79 -3.34
C LEU A 390 -0.67 9.45 -2.97
N VAL A 391 -0.14 8.76 -1.98
CA VAL A 391 -0.67 7.48 -1.48
C VAL A 391 -0.88 7.56 0.02
N ARG A 392 -1.89 6.84 0.51
CA ARG A 392 -2.17 6.69 1.92
C ARG A 392 -2.57 5.27 2.23
N PHE A 393 -2.00 4.72 3.30
CA PHE A 393 -2.25 3.36 3.74
C PHE A 393 -3.32 3.32 4.83
N ARG A 394 -4.18 2.30 4.76
CA ARG A 394 -5.25 2.06 5.72
C ARG A 394 -5.26 0.59 6.14
N PRO A 395 -5.04 0.26 7.41
CA PRO A 395 -5.22 -1.11 7.88
C PRO A 395 -6.69 -1.51 7.81
N VAL A 396 -6.97 -2.65 7.19
CA VAL A 396 -8.31 -3.25 7.08
C VAL A 396 -8.46 -4.54 7.88
N PHE A 397 -7.35 -5.10 8.37
CA PHE A 397 -7.34 -6.31 9.18
C PHE A 397 -6.12 -6.37 10.11
N TYR A 398 -6.31 -6.96 11.30
CA TYR A 398 -5.26 -7.27 12.26
C TYR A 398 -5.47 -8.69 12.78
N GLY A 399 -4.46 -9.54 12.67
CA GLY A 399 -4.55 -10.94 13.09
C GLY A 399 -3.35 -11.41 13.88
N PHE A 400 -3.58 -11.94 15.06
CA PHE A 400 -2.58 -12.75 15.74
C PHE A 400 -2.37 -14.07 14.99
N VAL A 401 -1.12 -14.41 14.72
CA VAL A 401 -0.75 -15.74 14.23
C VAL A 401 0.35 -16.33 15.12
N ASN A 402 0.14 -17.57 15.54
CA ASN A 402 1.17 -18.31 16.27
C ASN A 402 2.18 -18.89 15.28
N TYR A 403 3.08 -18.04 14.81
CA TYR A 403 4.12 -18.37 13.84
C TYR A 403 5.50 -18.04 14.40
N ASP A 404 6.42 -19.01 14.32
CA ASP A 404 7.83 -18.83 14.69
C ASP A 404 8.67 -18.62 13.43
N THR A 405 9.20 -17.40 13.29
CA THR A 405 10.09 -17.01 12.19
C THR A 405 11.44 -17.72 12.27
N GLY A 406 11.85 -18.22 13.45
CA GLY A 406 13.20 -18.72 13.66
C GLY A 406 14.28 -17.63 13.52
N ASN A 407 13.91 -16.35 13.74
CA ASN A 407 14.76 -15.17 13.48
C ASN A 407 15.13 -14.96 12.01
N ASP A 408 14.32 -15.47 11.08
CA ASP A 408 14.49 -15.26 9.65
C ASP A 408 13.16 -14.84 9.02
N LEU A 409 13.12 -13.61 8.51
CA LEU A 409 11.94 -13.06 7.87
C LEU A 409 11.63 -13.74 6.52
N ASN A 410 12.62 -14.32 5.82
CA ASN A 410 12.37 -15.04 4.56
C ASN A 410 11.43 -16.22 4.78
N ARG A 411 11.55 -16.89 5.92
CA ARG A 411 10.69 -18.04 6.27
C ARG A 411 9.21 -17.67 6.31
N VAL A 412 8.87 -16.48 6.84
CA VAL A 412 7.48 -16.01 6.88
C VAL A 412 7.04 -15.45 5.53
N MET A 413 7.93 -14.80 4.78
CA MET A 413 7.66 -14.39 3.39
C MET A 413 7.30 -15.59 2.51
N ASP A 414 8.09 -16.66 2.55
CA ASP A 414 7.82 -17.92 1.83
C ASP A 414 6.48 -18.53 2.27
N ALA A 415 6.20 -18.57 3.58
CA ALA A 415 4.97 -19.14 4.09
C ALA A 415 3.71 -18.34 3.70
N MET A 416 3.81 -17.01 3.65
CA MET A 416 2.72 -16.14 3.17
C MET A 416 2.55 -16.27 1.65
N SER A 417 3.64 -16.26 0.89
CA SER A 417 3.63 -16.40 -0.57
C SER A 417 3.04 -17.75 -1.02
N ASP A 418 3.47 -18.84 -0.38
CA ASP A 418 3.00 -20.19 -0.70
C ASP A 418 1.65 -20.52 -0.04
N ALA A 419 1.09 -19.60 0.76
CA ALA A 419 -0.12 -19.80 1.56
C ALA A 419 -0.09 -21.11 2.37
N THR A 420 0.98 -21.32 3.15
CA THR A 420 1.19 -22.57 3.92
C THR A 420 0.96 -22.39 5.43
N GLY A 421 0.66 -23.50 6.12
CA GLY A 421 0.53 -23.52 7.57
C GLY A 421 -0.60 -22.60 8.07
N VAL A 422 -0.26 -21.64 8.94
CA VAL A 422 -1.22 -20.68 9.50
C VAL A 422 -1.75 -19.68 8.46
N PHE A 423 -1.11 -19.59 7.28
CA PHE A 423 -1.49 -18.69 6.19
C PHE A 423 -2.30 -19.37 5.09
N SER A 424 -2.80 -20.61 5.30
CA SER A 424 -3.57 -21.33 4.28
C SER A 424 -4.86 -20.63 3.84
N GLU A 425 -5.45 -19.81 4.72
CA GLU A 425 -6.64 -19.00 4.40
C GLU A 425 -6.29 -17.57 3.92
N LEU A 426 -5.00 -17.21 3.80
CA LEU A 426 -4.58 -15.84 3.44
C LEU A 426 -5.12 -15.38 2.09
N PRO A 427 -5.05 -16.16 0.99
CA PRO A 427 -5.59 -15.71 -0.30
C PRO A 427 -7.08 -15.35 -0.24
N GLU A 428 -7.89 -16.20 0.40
CA GLU A 428 -9.31 -15.92 0.60
C GLU A 428 -9.56 -14.73 1.53
N LEU A 429 -8.76 -14.60 2.59
CA LEU A 429 -8.89 -13.50 3.54
C LEU A 429 -8.61 -12.15 2.89
N ARG A 430 -7.55 -12.05 2.06
CA ARG A 430 -7.24 -10.83 1.28
C ARG A 430 -8.41 -10.41 0.42
N GLU A 431 -9.00 -11.35 -0.33
CA GLU A 431 -10.19 -11.09 -1.14
C GLU A 431 -11.40 -10.68 -0.31
N LYS A 432 -11.56 -11.25 0.88
CA LYS A 432 -12.70 -10.99 1.78
C LYS A 432 -12.64 -9.62 2.44
N VAL A 433 -11.46 -9.14 2.82
CA VAL A 433 -11.28 -7.81 3.43
C VAL A 433 -10.93 -6.73 2.40
N GLY A 434 -10.52 -7.14 1.19
CA GLY A 434 -10.10 -6.25 0.11
C GLY A 434 -8.71 -5.65 0.34
N ALA A 435 -7.78 -6.42 0.87
CA ALA A 435 -6.43 -5.92 1.21
C ALA A 435 -5.47 -5.97 0.00
N ASP A 436 -4.91 -4.82 -0.35
CA ASP A 436 -3.96 -4.66 -1.44
C ASP A 436 -2.58 -5.21 -1.07
N ILE A 437 -2.13 -5.02 0.17
CA ILE A 437 -0.82 -5.47 0.67
C ILE A 437 -0.98 -6.25 1.98
N THR A 438 -0.25 -7.36 2.13
CA THR A 438 -0.16 -8.11 3.41
C THR A 438 1.14 -7.79 4.12
N VAL A 439 1.09 -7.51 5.42
CA VAL A 439 2.24 -7.15 6.24
C VAL A 439 2.31 -8.06 7.46
N PHE A 440 3.48 -8.66 7.72
CA PHE A 440 3.74 -9.43 8.94
C PHE A 440 4.71 -8.67 9.86
N ILE A 441 4.37 -8.54 11.15
CA ILE A 441 5.25 -7.92 12.15
C ILE A 441 5.68 -8.96 13.20
N ASP A 442 6.99 -9.16 13.33
CA ASP A 442 7.59 -9.95 14.42
C ASP A 442 8.03 -9.04 15.59
N GLY A 443 8.59 -9.62 16.65
CA GLY A 443 9.12 -8.87 17.79
C GLY A 443 10.30 -7.94 17.49
N LEU A 444 11.06 -7.58 18.52
CA LEU A 444 12.28 -6.78 18.33
C LEU A 444 13.34 -7.56 17.55
N PHE A 445 14.17 -6.81 16.82
CA PHE A 445 15.24 -7.34 15.99
C PHE A 445 16.17 -8.29 16.77
N PRO A 446 16.43 -9.52 16.26
CA PRO A 446 17.23 -10.52 16.97
C PRO A 446 18.75 -10.29 16.89
N GLY A 447 19.20 -9.26 16.18
CA GLY A 447 20.63 -8.87 16.10
C GLY A 447 21.37 -9.31 14.84
N SER A 448 20.70 -9.99 13.89
CA SER A 448 21.28 -10.37 12.59
C SER A 448 20.22 -10.39 11.49
N GLY A 449 20.61 -10.01 10.26
CA GLY A 449 19.74 -9.99 9.08
C GLY A 449 19.06 -8.63 8.86
N ALA A 450 18.06 -8.65 8.00
CA ALA A 450 17.23 -7.52 7.60
C ALA A 450 16.29 -7.01 8.70
N CYS A 451 16.03 -5.69 8.74
CA CYS A 451 14.93 -5.14 9.55
C CYS A 451 13.56 -5.42 8.95
N GLY A 452 13.48 -5.55 7.62
CA GLY A 452 12.29 -5.90 6.89
C GLY A 452 12.59 -6.49 5.51
N LEU A 453 11.59 -7.11 4.92
CA LEU A 453 11.60 -7.65 3.56
C LEU A 453 10.30 -7.26 2.87
N GLY A 454 10.39 -6.81 1.62
CA GLY A 454 9.24 -6.47 0.78
C GLY A 454 9.34 -7.16 -0.57
N THR A 455 8.21 -7.57 -1.16
CA THR A 455 8.21 -7.96 -2.57
C THR A 455 8.46 -6.73 -3.45
N LEU A 456 9.29 -6.89 -4.48
CA LEU A 456 9.58 -5.85 -5.48
C LEU A 456 8.92 -6.23 -6.81
N PRO A 457 7.70 -5.78 -7.09
CA PRO A 457 6.98 -6.11 -8.31
C PRO A 457 7.48 -5.29 -9.50
N GLY A 458 7.28 -5.82 -10.70
CA GLY A 458 7.43 -5.09 -11.94
C GLY A 458 8.84 -4.60 -12.26
N ALA A 459 9.89 -5.14 -11.63
CA ALA A 459 11.27 -4.77 -11.92
C ALA A 459 11.58 -4.95 -13.42
N GLY A 460 11.86 -3.86 -14.13
CA GLY A 460 12.05 -3.85 -15.58
C GLY A 460 10.78 -3.87 -16.44
N PHE A 461 9.60 -3.95 -15.83
CA PHE A 461 8.31 -3.94 -16.54
C PHE A 461 7.74 -2.53 -16.74
N GLU A 462 8.59 -1.50 -16.75
CA GLU A 462 8.22 -0.09 -16.99
C GLU A 462 6.97 0.34 -16.21
N GLY A 463 6.94 0.04 -14.91
CA GLY A 463 5.82 0.38 -14.01
C GLY A 463 4.64 -0.57 -14.00
N GLU A 464 4.59 -1.58 -14.89
CA GLU A 464 3.52 -2.58 -14.88
C GLU A 464 3.77 -3.64 -13.80
N ILE A 465 3.43 -3.29 -12.55
CA ILE A 465 3.66 -4.11 -11.36
C ILE A 465 2.79 -5.39 -11.27
N PHE A 466 1.74 -5.53 -12.09
CA PHE A 466 0.86 -6.71 -12.14
C PHE A 466 0.83 -7.34 -13.54
N HIS A 467 2.00 -7.40 -14.18
CA HIS A 467 2.12 -8.04 -15.48
C HIS A 467 1.80 -9.57 -15.39
N PRO A 468 1.01 -10.16 -16.32
CA PRO A 468 0.55 -11.55 -16.22
C PRO A 468 1.63 -12.62 -16.20
N LEU A 469 2.85 -12.27 -16.62
CA LEU A 469 4.00 -13.18 -16.61
C LEU A 469 4.85 -13.08 -15.34
N LEU A 470 4.60 -12.11 -14.46
CA LEU A 470 5.26 -12.04 -13.17
C LEU A 470 4.75 -13.15 -12.25
N ALA A 471 5.64 -13.96 -11.70
CA ALA A 471 5.27 -14.91 -10.67
C ALA A 471 5.07 -14.19 -9.31
N GLY A 472 4.09 -14.63 -8.53
CA GLY A 472 3.90 -14.13 -7.16
C GLY A 472 3.29 -12.73 -7.07
N GLY A 473 2.30 -12.41 -7.92
CA GLY A 473 1.61 -11.12 -8.02
C GLY A 473 0.93 -10.57 -6.74
N GLU A 474 1.14 -11.20 -5.59
CA GLU A 474 0.75 -10.68 -4.29
C GLU A 474 1.80 -9.75 -3.72
N LEU A 475 1.37 -8.60 -3.22
CA LEU A 475 2.24 -7.67 -2.51
C LEU A 475 2.31 -8.06 -1.03
N ILE A 476 3.52 -8.35 -0.56
CA ILE A 476 3.75 -8.86 0.80
C ILE A 476 4.97 -8.16 1.39
N SER A 477 4.91 -7.88 2.68
CA SER A 477 6.04 -7.38 3.47
C SER A 477 6.12 -8.10 4.81
N SER A 478 7.32 -8.20 5.37
CA SER A 478 7.56 -8.68 6.73
C SER A 478 8.61 -7.82 7.41
N LEU A 479 8.46 -7.53 8.70
CA LEU A 479 9.38 -6.67 9.42
C LEU A 479 9.46 -7.00 10.92
N TYR A 480 10.53 -6.53 11.56
CA TYR A 480 10.64 -6.49 13.01
C TYR A 480 10.03 -5.20 13.56
N ASN A 481 9.51 -5.27 14.79
CA ASN A 481 8.97 -4.10 15.47
C ASN A 481 10.05 -3.05 15.76
N ALA A 482 9.69 -1.77 15.58
CA ALA A 482 10.59 -0.65 15.80
C ALA A 482 11.00 -0.50 17.27
N GLY A 483 12.29 -0.57 17.55
CA GLY A 483 12.84 -0.47 18.89
C GLY A 483 14.13 -1.27 19.08
N PHE A 484 14.66 -1.21 20.31
CA PHE A 484 15.92 -1.84 20.69
C PHE A 484 15.69 -2.90 21.77
N PRO A 485 16.27 -4.11 21.63
CA PRO A 485 16.22 -5.15 22.65
C PRO A 485 16.75 -4.65 24.01
N ALA A 486 16.11 -5.12 25.10
CA ALA A 486 16.45 -4.69 26.46
C ALA A 486 17.85 -5.19 26.89
N GLU A 487 18.24 -6.37 26.40
CA GLU A 487 19.55 -7.00 26.59
C GLU A 487 20.70 -6.28 25.86
N GLY A 488 20.39 -5.32 24.98
CA GLY A 488 21.34 -4.57 24.16
C GLY A 488 21.51 -5.14 22.75
N GLY A 489 22.14 -4.37 21.88
CA GLY A 489 22.31 -4.70 20.45
C GLY A 489 21.67 -3.67 19.53
N ALA A 490 21.63 -4.00 18.24
CA ALA A 490 20.98 -3.19 17.21
C ALA A 490 19.45 -3.27 17.32
N GLY A 491 18.76 -2.33 16.68
CA GLY A 491 17.31 -2.26 16.63
C GLY A 491 16.86 -1.74 15.27
N CYS A 492 15.55 -1.82 15.02
CA CYS A 492 14.92 -1.28 13.81
C CYS A 492 14.21 0.03 14.10
N ASP A 493 14.14 0.90 13.11
CA ASP A 493 13.42 2.18 13.20
C ASP A 493 11.96 2.02 12.73
N ASP A 494 11.11 3.02 12.99
CA ASP A 494 9.73 3.04 12.50
C ASP A 494 9.63 3.35 10.99
N LEU A 495 10.73 3.76 10.36
CA LEU A 495 10.87 3.96 8.92
C LEU A 495 10.83 2.64 8.12
N THR A 496 11.16 1.50 8.75
CA THR A 496 11.19 0.18 8.08
C THR A 496 9.87 -0.14 7.36
N LEU A 497 8.70 0.13 7.95
CA LEU A 497 7.44 -0.12 7.25
C LEU A 497 7.31 0.71 5.97
N ALA A 498 7.74 1.98 5.99
CA ALA A 498 7.72 2.82 4.79
C ALA A 498 8.68 2.29 3.72
N HIS A 499 9.85 1.82 4.13
CA HIS A 499 10.84 1.22 3.23
C HIS A 499 10.26 -0.01 2.51
N GLU A 500 9.70 -0.97 3.25
CA GLU A 500 9.16 -2.21 2.65
C GLU A 500 7.92 -1.94 1.76
N LEU A 501 7.07 -0.99 2.15
CA LEU A 501 5.98 -0.55 1.27
C LEU A 501 6.52 0.16 0.02
N GLY A 502 7.68 0.82 0.11
CA GLY A 502 8.41 1.37 -1.02
C GLY A 502 8.80 0.29 -2.03
N HIS A 503 9.32 -0.85 -1.55
CA HIS A 503 9.55 -2.02 -2.40
C HIS A 503 8.26 -2.50 -3.06
N ASN A 504 7.15 -2.61 -2.33
CA ASN A 504 5.85 -3.00 -2.91
C ASN A 504 5.34 -2.03 -4.00
N HIS A 505 5.82 -0.78 -4.00
CA HIS A 505 5.56 0.21 -5.04
C HIS A 505 6.52 0.15 -6.24
N GLY A 506 7.46 -0.82 -6.27
CA GLY A 506 8.42 -1.00 -7.35
C GLY A 506 9.74 -0.25 -7.17
N LEU A 507 10.04 0.24 -5.95
CA LEU A 507 11.30 0.93 -5.65
C LEU A 507 12.39 -0.07 -5.28
N ALA A 508 13.54 0.02 -5.94
CA ALA A 508 14.75 -0.61 -5.46
C ALA A 508 15.51 0.34 -4.51
N HIS A 509 16.62 -0.14 -3.98
CA HIS A 509 17.51 0.65 -3.15
C HIS A 509 18.21 1.78 -3.93
N SER A 510 19.34 2.30 -3.45
CA SER A 510 20.06 3.33 -4.18
C SER A 510 20.85 2.76 -5.36
N ARG A 511 21.13 3.58 -6.38
CA ARG A 511 21.97 3.17 -7.53
C ARG A 511 23.38 2.72 -7.17
N ARG A 512 23.89 3.10 -5.99
CA ARG A 512 25.22 2.67 -5.53
C ARG A 512 25.24 1.18 -5.16
N GLU A 513 24.08 0.61 -4.88
CA GLU A 513 23.96 -0.77 -4.51
C GLU A 513 24.11 -1.69 -5.74
N PRO A 514 25.05 -2.65 -5.71
CA PRO A 514 25.26 -3.57 -6.82
C PRO A 514 24.01 -4.42 -7.10
N GLY A 515 23.45 -4.30 -8.29
CA GLY A 515 22.31 -5.11 -8.73
C GLY A 515 20.94 -4.53 -8.39
N ALA A 516 20.87 -3.35 -7.77
CA ALA A 516 19.61 -2.64 -7.57
C ALA A 516 18.92 -2.38 -8.91
N PHE A 517 17.66 -2.81 -9.01
CA PHE A 517 16.86 -2.70 -10.23
C PHE A 517 15.38 -2.54 -9.89
N GLY A 518 14.84 -1.34 -10.07
CA GLY A 518 13.43 -1.04 -9.76
C GLY A 518 12.51 -1.21 -10.98
N THR A 519 11.23 -0.88 -10.80
CA THR A 519 10.22 -1.03 -11.87
C THR A 519 10.39 -0.06 -13.05
N TYR A 520 10.97 1.12 -12.78
CA TYR A 520 11.44 2.06 -13.79
C TYR A 520 12.94 2.27 -13.59
N SER A 521 13.57 2.81 -14.63
CA SER A 521 14.99 3.16 -14.60
C SER A 521 15.36 4.23 -13.56
N TRP A 522 14.42 4.96 -12.94
CA TRP A 522 14.66 5.97 -11.88
C TRP A 522 14.10 5.57 -10.50
N SER A 523 13.57 4.35 -10.35
CA SER A 523 12.90 3.85 -9.13
C SER A 523 13.87 3.51 -8.00
N PHE A 524 14.66 4.51 -7.55
CA PHE A 524 15.76 4.32 -6.61
C PHE A 524 15.76 5.34 -5.47
N GLY A 525 16.36 4.95 -4.35
CA GLY A 525 16.76 5.89 -3.30
C GLY A 525 17.90 6.83 -3.73
N HIS A 526 18.03 7.95 -3.03
CA HIS A 526 19.08 8.94 -3.23
C HIS A 526 19.86 9.23 -1.94
N GLY A 527 21.14 9.53 -2.07
CA GLY A 527 21.96 9.99 -0.94
C GLY A 527 23.13 10.85 -1.39
N VAL A 528 23.74 11.53 -0.42
CA VAL A 528 24.92 12.38 -0.58
C VAL A 528 25.87 12.13 0.58
N ASP A 529 27.12 11.77 0.25
CA ASP A 529 28.19 11.49 1.20
C ASP A 529 28.35 12.61 2.24
N GLY A 530 28.45 12.24 3.51
CA GLY A 530 28.59 13.19 4.62
C GLY A 530 27.36 14.07 4.88
N SER A 531 26.22 13.82 4.22
CA SER A 531 25.01 14.63 4.37
C SER A 531 23.79 13.76 4.69
N PHE A 532 23.23 13.03 3.73
CA PHE A 532 21.98 12.31 3.94
C PHE A 532 21.80 11.08 3.05
N ALA A 533 20.90 10.19 3.43
CA ALA A 533 20.33 9.13 2.60
C ALA A 533 18.80 9.13 2.77
N THR A 534 18.04 9.04 1.68
CA THR A 534 16.56 8.92 1.67
C THR A 534 16.12 7.52 2.09
N ILE A 535 14.82 7.31 2.34
CA ILE A 535 14.22 6.04 2.81
C ILE A 535 14.70 4.79 2.04
N MET A 536 14.80 4.85 0.72
CA MET A 536 15.24 3.72 -0.10
C MET A 536 16.76 3.71 -0.35
N ALA A 537 17.53 4.53 0.36
CA ALA A 537 18.98 4.58 0.21
C ALA A 537 19.64 4.21 1.53
N THR A 538 20.58 3.30 1.43
CA THR A 538 21.31 2.81 2.59
C THR A 538 22.37 3.79 3.05
N PRO A 539 22.35 4.24 4.32
CA PRO A 539 23.35 5.18 4.81
C PRO A 539 24.80 4.69 4.67
N ASP A 540 25.03 3.38 4.72
CA ASP A 540 26.37 2.78 4.59
C ASP A 540 26.96 2.95 3.18
N ASP A 541 26.12 3.03 2.15
CA ASP A 541 26.50 3.36 0.77
C ASP A 541 26.86 4.84 0.60
N TYR A 542 26.53 5.69 1.58
CA TYR A 542 26.80 7.12 1.61
C TYR A 542 27.56 7.49 2.89
N PRO A 543 28.87 7.20 3.00
CA PRO A 543 29.61 7.32 4.25
C PRO A 543 29.45 8.67 4.96
N GLY A 544 29.07 8.63 6.23
CA GLY A 544 28.87 9.82 7.08
C GLY A 544 27.55 10.55 6.85
N SER A 545 26.63 9.98 6.07
CA SER A 545 25.27 10.48 5.91
C SER A 545 24.40 10.16 7.14
N VAL A 546 23.31 10.91 7.31
CA VAL A 546 22.20 10.57 8.21
C VAL A 546 20.98 10.18 7.38
N GLU A 547 20.22 9.21 7.87
CA GLU A 547 18.98 8.83 7.21
C GLU A 547 17.91 9.92 7.38
N LEU A 548 17.16 10.18 6.31
CA LEU A 548 16.03 11.08 6.30
C LEU A 548 14.72 10.32 6.08
N PRO A 549 13.64 10.71 6.78
CA PRO A 549 12.31 10.14 6.59
C PRO A 549 11.62 10.70 5.34
N LEU A 550 12.34 10.71 4.20
CA LEU A 550 11.87 11.20 2.91
C LEU A 550 12.25 10.20 1.82
N PHE A 551 11.34 9.96 0.87
CA PHE A 551 11.65 9.29 -0.39
C PHE A 551 12.34 10.26 -1.34
N SER A 552 13.11 9.71 -2.29
CA SER A 552 13.79 10.54 -3.29
C SER A 552 12.79 11.28 -4.18
N ASN A 553 12.98 12.59 -4.29
CA ASN A 553 12.14 13.49 -5.09
C ASN A 553 12.99 14.67 -5.58
N PRO A 554 13.29 14.77 -6.90
CA PRO A 554 14.13 15.84 -7.44
C PRO A 554 13.49 17.24 -7.34
N LEU A 555 12.18 17.32 -7.05
CA LEU A 555 11.46 18.59 -6.90
C LEU A 555 11.57 19.18 -5.48
N LEU A 556 12.02 18.39 -4.49
CA LEU A 556 12.19 18.84 -3.10
C LEU A 556 13.64 19.22 -2.82
N ASN A 557 13.85 20.28 -2.02
CA ASN A 557 15.18 20.80 -1.64
C ASN A 557 15.44 20.73 -0.12
N ASP A 558 14.64 19.95 0.59
CA ASP A 558 14.61 19.91 2.06
C ASP A 558 15.52 18.81 2.64
N CYS A 559 16.35 18.17 1.81
CA CYS A 559 17.32 17.18 2.23
C CYS A 559 18.63 17.85 2.65
N ASN A 560 18.63 18.43 3.85
CA ASN A 560 19.71 19.26 4.39
C ASN A 560 20.08 20.46 3.48
N GLY A 561 19.07 21.04 2.81
CA GLY A 561 19.25 22.15 1.87
C GLY A 561 19.79 21.73 0.49
N LEU A 562 19.82 20.42 0.21
CA LEU A 562 20.12 19.84 -1.09
C LEU A 562 18.84 19.23 -1.69
N THR A 563 18.88 18.97 -3.00
CA THR A 563 17.81 18.24 -3.69
C THR A 563 17.66 16.84 -3.12
N CYS A 564 16.42 16.40 -2.90
CA CYS A 564 16.13 15.08 -2.33
C CYS A 564 16.21 13.93 -3.35
N GLY A 565 16.44 14.21 -4.62
CA GLY A 565 16.54 13.21 -5.67
C GLY A 565 17.29 13.74 -6.88
N VAL A 566 17.33 12.94 -7.95
CA VAL A 566 17.96 13.28 -9.23
C VAL A 566 16.94 13.09 -10.34
N ASP A 567 16.92 14.04 -11.28
CA ASP A 567 15.96 14.09 -12.39
C ASP A 567 15.92 12.78 -13.18
N ARG A 568 14.71 12.35 -13.56
CA ARG A 568 14.45 11.08 -14.27
C ARG A 568 15.14 10.98 -15.63
N ALA A 569 15.41 12.12 -16.28
CA ALA A 569 16.13 12.17 -17.55
C ALA A 569 17.63 11.84 -17.42
N ASP A 570 18.17 11.82 -16.19
CA ASP A 570 19.54 11.37 -15.95
C ASP A 570 19.61 9.84 -16.03
N THR A 571 20.19 9.34 -17.12
CA THR A 571 20.28 7.90 -17.38
C THR A 571 21.29 7.17 -16.49
N GLU A 572 22.15 7.90 -15.77
CA GLU A 572 23.21 7.31 -14.93
C GLU A 572 22.89 7.43 -13.44
N GLN A 573 22.29 8.54 -13.01
CA GLN A 573 22.15 8.90 -11.61
C GLN A 573 20.71 9.16 -11.16
N SER A 574 19.70 9.03 -12.03
CA SER A 574 18.30 9.34 -11.68
C SER A 574 17.81 8.61 -10.43
N ALA A 575 17.04 9.32 -9.62
CA ALA A 575 16.44 8.82 -8.39
C ALA A 575 15.20 9.66 -8.08
N ASP A 576 14.03 9.14 -8.48
CA ASP A 576 12.73 9.80 -8.32
C ASP A 576 11.69 8.76 -7.87
N ALA A 577 11.84 8.30 -6.63
CA ALA A 577 10.97 7.32 -6.02
C ALA A 577 9.52 7.80 -5.95
N VAL A 578 9.32 9.10 -5.68
CA VAL A 578 7.97 9.68 -5.55
C VAL A 578 7.20 9.60 -6.86
N PHE A 579 7.85 9.83 -8.00
CA PHE A 579 7.17 9.64 -9.28
C PHE A 579 6.77 8.18 -9.52
N THR A 580 7.65 7.22 -9.22
CA THR A 580 7.32 5.80 -9.31
C THR A 580 6.13 5.43 -8.43
N ILE A 581 6.14 5.83 -7.14
CA ILE A 581 5.01 5.61 -6.23
C ILE A 581 3.73 6.20 -6.83
N ASN A 582 3.82 7.41 -7.39
CA ASN A 582 2.67 8.06 -7.99
C ASN A 582 2.12 7.33 -9.22
N GLN A 583 2.95 6.67 -10.02
CA GLN A 583 2.45 5.84 -11.13
C GLN A 583 1.85 4.52 -10.64
N THR A 584 2.48 3.88 -9.64
CA THR A 584 2.06 2.54 -9.18
C THR A 584 0.94 2.56 -8.14
N ARG A 585 0.64 3.70 -7.51
CA ARG A 585 -0.40 3.80 -6.47
C ARG A 585 -1.80 3.38 -6.93
N VAL A 586 -2.16 3.71 -8.17
CA VAL A 586 -3.48 3.43 -8.73
C VAL A 586 -3.64 1.93 -9.01
N PRO A 587 -2.74 1.25 -9.76
CA PRO A 587 -2.88 -0.18 -9.95
C PRO A 587 -2.84 -0.95 -8.63
N ILE A 588 -2.05 -0.54 -7.63
CA ILE A 588 -2.05 -1.17 -6.30
C ILE A 588 -3.41 -1.01 -5.61
N SER A 589 -3.89 0.22 -5.44
CA SER A 589 -5.14 0.51 -4.70
C SER A 589 -6.42 0.06 -5.41
N THR A 590 -6.35 -0.24 -6.71
CA THR A 590 -7.49 -0.74 -7.49
C THR A 590 -7.40 -2.24 -7.76
N HIS A 591 -6.32 -2.90 -7.34
CA HIS A 591 -6.13 -4.34 -7.51
C HIS A 591 -7.27 -5.12 -6.86
N ARG A 592 -7.75 -4.67 -5.69
CA ARG A 592 -8.91 -5.23 -5.00
C ARG A 592 -9.96 -4.18 -4.69
N LYS A 593 -11.20 -4.64 -4.55
CA LYS A 593 -12.29 -3.79 -4.06
C LYS A 593 -12.43 -3.96 -2.55
N PRO A 594 -12.50 -2.87 -1.76
CA PRO A 594 -12.72 -2.95 -0.33
C PRO A 594 -14.11 -3.55 -0.04
N LYS A 595 -14.15 -4.57 0.82
CA LYS A 595 -15.39 -5.27 1.23
C LYS A 595 -15.75 -5.04 2.70
N ILE A 596 -15.06 -4.10 3.36
CA ILE A 596 -15.32 -3.68 4.73
C ILE A 596 -16.61 -2.86 4.78
N LEU A 597 -17.50 -3.22 5.70
CA LEU A 597 -18.70 -2.45 6.05
C LEU A 597 -18.35 -1.46 7.15
N PRO A 598 -18.57 -0.15 6.96
CA PRO A 598 -18.32 0.83 8.01
C PRO A 598 -19.23 0.57 9.22
N ILE A 599 -18.67 0.70 10.42
CA ILE A 599 -19.34 0.40 11.69
C ILE A 599 -19.55 1.67 12.54
N THR A 600 -20.47 1.58 13.49
CA THR A 600 -20.63 2.57 14.57
C THR A 600 -21.04 1.86 15.85
N SER A 601 -20.83 2.51 16.99
CA SER A 601 -21.32 2.07 18.29
C SER A 601 -22.52 2.92 18.73
N LEU A 602 -23.38 2.38 19.59
CA LEU A 602 -24.40 3.18 20.30
C LEU A 602 -23.82 3.98 21.48
N GLY A 603 -22.61 3.65 21.94
CA GLY A 603 -21.83 4.49 22.85
C GLY A 603 -21.15 5.66 22.13
N GLN A 604 -20.60 6.63 22.88
CA GLN A 604 -19.79 7.72 22.30
C GLN A 604 -18.42 7.26 21.75
N GLU A 605 -18.17 5.96 21.66
CA GLU A 605 -16.84 5.37 21.43
C GLU A 605 -16.80 4.60 20.12
N GLY A 606 -15.65 4.64 19.45
CA GLY A 606 -15.35 3.72 18.34
C GLY A 606 -15.19 2.28 18.82
N SER A 607 -15.20 1.32 17.90
CA SER A 607 -15.00 -0.09 18.19
C SER A 607 -14.00 -0.69 17.22
N ASN A 608 -13.15 -1.60 17.70
CA ASN A 608 -12.19 -2.32 16.87
C ASN A 608 -12.83 -3.40 15.96
N LEU A 609 -14.15 -3.43 15.84
CA LEU A 609 -14.84 -4.42 15.03
C LEU A 609 -14.48 -4.24 13.56
N ILE A 610 -13.89 -5.27 12.98
CA ILE A 610 -13.80 -5.39 11.53
C ILE A 610 -15.00 -6.21 11.07
N LEU A 611 -15.81 -5.60 10.22
CA LEU A 611 -16.99 -6.22 9.66
C LEU A 611 -16.87 -6.19 8.14
N TYR A 612 -16.98 -7.34 7.50
CA TYR A 612 -17.05 -7.43 6.04
C TYR A 612 -18.15 -8.40 5.64
N GLY A 613 -18.68 -8.23 4.43
CA GLY A 613 -19.71 -9.11 3.92
C GLY A 613 -20.25 -8.66 2.58
N SER A 614 -20.92 -9.58 1.90
CA SER A 614 -21.54 -9.34 0.61
C SER A 614 -22.82 -10.14 0.43
N ALA A 615 -23.62 -9.70 -0.54
CA ALA A 615 -24.63 -10.53 -1.17
C ALA A 615 -23.97 -11.22 -2.37
N SER A 616 -24.29 -12.48 -2.62
CA SER A 616 -23.71 -13.28 -3.70
C SER A 616 -24.73 -14.30 -4.22
N ARG A 617 -24.46 -14.87 -5.40
CA ARG A 617 -25.21 -16.05 -5.85
C ARG A 617 -24.72 -17.26 -5.06
N SER A 618 -25.63 -18.16 -4.69
CA SER A 618 -25.29 -19.32 -3.83
C SER A 618 -24.28 -20.28 -4.49
N GLU A 619 -24.19 -20.28 -5.82
CA GLU A 619 -23.20 -21.05 -6.58
C GLU A 619 -21.78 -20.47 -6.55
N ASP A 620 -21.64 -19.18 -6.24
CA ASP A 620 -20.36 -18.48 -6.14
C ASP A 620 -20.42 -17.41 -5.03
N LEU A 621 -20.03 -17.84 -3.82
CA LEU A 621 -20.04 -16.99 -2.62
C LEU A 621 -18.95 -15.89 -2.64
N ASN A 622 -17.96 -15.99 -3.52
CA ASN A 622 -16.81 -15.10 -3.53
C ASN A 622 -17.00 -13.88 -4.42
N THR A 623 -18.00 -13.90 -5.31
CA THR A 623 -18.34 -12.80 -6.21
C THR A 623 -19.53 -12.00 -5.66
N PRO A 624 -19.30 -10.77 -5.15
CA PRO A 624 -20.38 -9.90 -4.70
C PRO A 624 -21.31 -9.52 -5.85
N VAL A 625 -22.60 -9.58 -5.60
CA VAL A 625 -23.67 -9.22 -6.53
C VAL A 625 -24.68 -8.37 -5.78
N SER A 626 -25.09 -7.25 -6.36
CA SER A 626 -26.10 -6.36 -5.77
C SER A 626 -27.45 -6.39 -6.50
N SER A 627 -27.55 -7.12 -7.62
CA SER A 627 -28.77 -7.24 -8.43
C SER A 627 -29.05 -8.69 -8.79
N PHE A 628 -30.25 -9.16 -8.44
CA PHE A 628 -30.65 -10.55 -8.55
C PHE A 628 -31.98 -10.68 -9.29
N GLY A 629 -32.12 -11.75 -10.09
CA GLY A 629 -33.41 -12.15 -10.62
C GLY A 629 -34.30 -12.79 -9.55
N PRO A 630 -35.63 -12.85 -9.70
CA PRO A 630 -36.53 -13.48 -8.71
C PRO A 630 -36.31 -14.97 -8.50
N ASN A 631 -35.63 -15.63 -9.45
CA ASN A 631 -35.29 -17.05 -9.40
C ASN A 631 -33.82 -17.31 -9.08
N ASP A 632 -33.01 -16.26 -8.91
CA ASP A 632 -31.63 -16.43 -8.45
C ASP A 632 -31.66 -17.00 -7.03
N SER A 633 -30.69 -17.86 -6.73
CA SER A 633 -30.43 -18.26 -5.35
C SER A 633 -29.44 -17.29 -4.72
N ILE A 634 -29.82 -16.71 -3.59
CA ILE A 634 -29.13 -15.59 -2.95
C ILE A 634 -28.58 -16.03 -1.59
N ASP A 635 -27.29 -15.74 -1.39
CA ASP A 635 -26.62 -15.80 -0.11
C ASP A 635 -26.26 -14.38 0.34
N VAL A 636 -26.48 -14.06 1.62
CA VAL A 636 -26.02 -12.80 2.22
C VAL A 636 -25.35 -13.13 3.53
N ARG A 637 -24.04 -12.89 3.58
CA ARG A 637 -23.17 -13.28 4.68
C ARG A 637 -22.31 -12.11 5.11
N ALA A 638 -22.07 -12.02 6.40
CA ALA A 638 -21.05 -11.14 6.94
C ALA A 638 -20.24 -11.84 8.01
N THR A 639 -18.99 -11.45 8.13
CA THR A 639 -18.08 -11.93 9.16
C THR A 639 -17.65 -10.76 10.03
N LEU A 640 -17.76 -10.97 11.33
CA LEU A 640 -17.36 -10.05 12.37
C LEU A 640 -16.07 -10.58 12.99
N PHE A 641 -14.98 -9.83 12.85
CA PHE A 641 -13.78 -10.04 13.65
C PHE A 641 -13.91 -9.25 14.94
N ILE A 642 -14.19 -9.98 16.02
CA ILE A 642 -14.49 -9.39 17.32
C ILE A 642 -13.20 -8.78 17.89
N PRO A 643 -13.24 -7.54 18.42
CA PRO A 643 -12.12 -6.91 19.11
C PRO A 643 -11.49 -7.82 20.17
N SER A 644 -10.15 -7.80 20.28
CA SER A 644 -9.41 -8.69 21.19
C SER A 644 -9.86 -8.57 22.64
N GLU A 645 -10.25 -7.38 23.08
CA GLU A 645 -10.80 -7.10 24.41
C GLU A 645 -12.18 -7.73 24.70
N HIS A 646 -12.92 -8.15 23.67
CA HIS A 646 -14.26 -8.75 23.79
C HIS A 646 -14.29 -10.25 23.46
N GLN A 647 -13.20 -10.80 22.92
CA GLN A 647 -13.10 -12.22 22.61
C GLN A 647 -13.19 -13.07 23.89
N GLY A 648 -13.99 -14.14 23.86
CA GLY A 648 -14.26 -15.02 25.00
C GLY A 648 -15.23 -14.45 26.04
N ILE A 649 -15.61 -13.17 25.95
CA ILE A 649 -16.66 -12.58 26.78
C ILE A 649 -18.02 -13.01 26.25
N THR A 650 -18.97 -13.24 27.15
CA THR A 650 -20.35 -13.58 26.78
C THR A 650 -20.99 -12.43 26.01
N GLY A 651 -21.43 -12.68 24.77
CA GLY A 651 -21.99 -11.68 23.88
C GLY A 651 -23.16 -12.21 23.04
N GLU A 652 -23.75 -11.28 22.29
CA GLU A 652 -24.89 -11.52 21.40
C GLU A 652 -24.58 -10.94 20.02
N THR A 653 -25.09 -11.59 18.97
CA THR A 653 -24.98 -11.13 17.58
C THR A 653 -26.36 -10.90 17.01
N TYR A 654 -26.49 -9.99 16.03
CA TYR A 654 -27.77 -9.61 15.45
C TYR A 654 -27.67 -9.48 13.93
N VAL A 655 -28.77 -9.83 13.27
CA VAL A 655 -28.97 -9.64 11.82
C VAL A 655 -30.30 -8.94 11.63
N VAL A 656 -30.27 -7.77 10.98
CA VAL A 656 -31.46 -6.96 10.69
C VAL A 656 -31.57 -6.77 9.18
N ILE A 657 -32.77 -6.94 8.63
CA ILE A 657 -33.07 -6.80 7.22
C ILE A 657 -34.08 -5.66 7.08
N SER A 658 -33.71 -4.63 6.35
CA SER A 658 -34.60 -3.57 5.89
C SER A 658 -35.11 -3.90 4.50
N VAL A 659 -36.42 -3.85 4.30
CA VAL A 659 -37.05 -3.99 2.98
C VAL A 659 -37.80 -2.71 2.68
N GLU A 660 -37.39 -2.02 1.61
CA GLU A 660 -37.97 -0.74 1.22
C GLU A 660 -39.48 -0.87 0.99
N GLY A 661 -40.26 0.04 1.57
CA GLY A 661 -41.72 0.04 1.49
C GLY A 661 -42.44 -1.04 2.32
N THR A 662 -41.71 -1.98 2.95
CA THR A 662 -42.30 -3.08 3.74
C THR A 662 -42.02 -2.93 5.24
N GLY A 663 -40.76 -2.70 5.65
CA GLY A 663 -40.39 -2.54 7.06
C GLY A 663 -39.05 -3.17 7.43
N LEU A 664 -38.82 -3.32 8.74
CA LEU A 664 -37.63 -3.95 9.31
C LEU A 664 -37.96 -5.35 9.84
N PHE A 665 -37.00 -6.25 9.71
CA PHE A 665 -37.08 -7.62 10.20
C PHE A 665 -35.76 -7.98 10.90
N TYR A 666 -35.79 -8.86 11.89
CA TYR A 666 -34.58 -9.49 12.41
C TYR A 666 -34.63 -11.00 12.19
N ARG A 667 -33.46 -11.62 12.10
CA ARG A 667 -33.32 -13.08 12.12
C ARG A 667 -32.89 -13.52 13.52
N SER A 668 -33.65 -14.40 14.16
CA SER A 668 -33.32 -14.89 15.51
C SER A 668 -32.76 -16.31 15.50
N ALA A 669 -32.41 -16.81 16.69
CA ALA A 669 -31.84 -18.14 16.90
C ALA A 669 -32.72 -19.33 16.45
N ASP A 670 -34.02 -19.12 16.19
CA ASP A 670 -34.89 -20.13 15.60
C ASP A 670 -34.74 -20.25 14.07
N GLY A 671 -33.94 -19.37 13.47
CA GLY A 671 -33.70 -19.27 12.03
C GLY A 671 -34.77 -18.51 11.25
N GLY A 672 -35.85 -18.08 11.91
CA GLY A 672 -36.98 -17.35 11.34
C GLY A 672 -36.74 -15.84 11.24
N TYR A 673 -37.57 -15.19 10.42
CA TYR A 673 -37.57 -13.74 10.22
C TYR A 673 -38.79 -13.13 10.91
N HIS A 674 -38.55 -12.18 11.80
CA HIS A 674 -39.59 -11.57 12.62
C HIS A 674 -39.64 -10.07 12.37
N ALA A 675 -40.84 -9.51 12.22
CA ALA A 675 -41.00 -8.07 12.03
C ALA A 675 -40.50 -7.31 13.27
N TRP A 676 -39.79 -6.21 13.05
CA TRP A 676 -39.16 -5.40 14.08
C TRP A 676 -39.63 -3.96 14.02
N SER A 677 -39.93 -3.37 15.18
CA SER A 677 -40.36 -1.97 15.30
C SER A 677 -39.22 -0.96 15.20
N GLY A 678 -37.97 -1.42 15.25
CA GLY A 678 -36.78 -0.58 15.41
C GLY A 678 -36.40 -0.29 16.87
N ASP A 679 -37.18 -0.79 17.84
CA ASP A 679 -36.84 -0.68 19.26
C ASP A 679 -35.83 -1.75 19.67
N LEU A 680 -34.63 -1.32 20.05
CA LEU A 680 -33.53 -2.18 20.51
C LEU A 680 -33.92 -3.08 21.68
N GLY A 681 -34.81 -2.64 22.56
CA GLY A 681 -35.28 -3.45 23.69
C GLY A 681 -36.10 -4.69 23.28
N THR A 682 -36.53 -4.74 22.01
CA THR A 682 -37.30 -5.85 21.43
C THR A 682 -36.50 -6.68 20.41
N LEU A 683 -35.26 -6.26 20.10
CA LEU A 683 -34.40 -6.98 19.18
C LEU A 683 -33.91 -8.28 19.81
N GLN A 684 -34.05 -9.40 19.11
CA GLN A 684 -33.57 -10.70 19.58
C GLN A 684 -32.28 -11.10 18.86
N SER A 685 -31.42 -11.83 19.58
CA SER A 685 -30.14 -12.29 19.06
C SER A 685 -30.30 -13.34 17.96
N TYR A 686 -29.41 -13.27 16.98
CA TYR A 686 -29.27 -14.20 15.85
C TYR A 686 -28.91 -15.61 16.31
N ALA A 687 -28.10 -15.71 17.38
CA ALA A 687 -27.73 -16.97 18.01
C ALA A 687 -27.95 -16.87 19.53
N ALA A 688 -27.93 -18.01 20.21
CA ALA A 688 -27.93 -18.01 21.67
C ALA A 688 -26.72 -17.24 22.21
N THR A 689 -26.91 -16.51 23.30
CA THR A 689 -25.84 -15.79 24.00
C THR A 689 -24.71 -16.76 24.35
N GLN A 690 -23.50 -16.44 23.89
CA GLN A 690 -22.34 -17.33 24.01
C GLN A 690 -21.04 -16.52 24.12
N PRO A 691 -19.92 -17.12 24.57
CA PRO A 691 -18.62 -16.49 24.45
C PRO A 691 -18.32 -16.13 22.99
N LEU A 692 -18.05 -14.84 22.72
CA LEU A 692 -17.73 -14.35 21.39
C LEU A 692 -16.43 -14.97 20.89
N LYS A 693 -16.44 -15.48 19.66
CA LYS A 693 -15.24 -15.99 18.99
C LYS A 693 -14.43 -14.84 18.40
N VAL A 694 -13.18 -15.12 18.04
CA VAL A 694 -12.35 -14.22 17.22
C VAL A 694 -13.09 -13.85 15.92
N ARG A 695 -13.79 -14.82 15.34
CA ARG A 695 -14.53 -14.71 14.08
C ARG A 695 -15.96 -15.22 14.27
N GLU A 696 -16.94 -14.35 14.08
CA GLU A 696 -18.36 -14.69 14.03
C GLU A 696 -18.90 -14.54 12.61
N GLU A 697 -19.31 -15.65 11.99
CA GLU A 697 -19.98 -15.63 10.69
C GLU A 697 -21.50 -15.58 10.89
N LEU A 698 -22.14 -14.55 10.33
CA LEU A 698 -23.57 -14.33 10.39
C LEU A 698 -24.14 -14.44 8.99
N ILE A 699 -25.23 -15.21 8.87
CA ILE A 699 -25.87 -15.48 7.59
C ILE A 699 -27.26 -14.84 7.65
N ALA A 700 -27.55 -13.90 6.76
CA ALA A 700 -28.88 -13.33 6.64
C ALA A 700 -29.76 -14.17 5.71
N PHE A 701 -29.20 -14.58 4.56
CA PHE A 701 -29.85 -15.47 3.61
C PHE A 701 -28.88 -16.60 3.22
N ASN A 702 -29.41 -17.82 3.11
CA ASN A 702 -28.66 -19.02 2.72
C ASN A 702 -29.51 -19.76 1.69
N ASP A 703 -29.05 -19.81 0.44
CA ASP A 703 -29.77 -20.41 -0.67
C ASP A 703 -31.22 -19.87 -0.81
N PHE A 704 -31.40 -18.55 -0.62
CA PHE A 704 -32.72 -17.93 -0.64
C PHE A 704 -33.18 -17.63 -2.06
N THR A 705 -34.33 -18.18 -2.48
CA THR A 705 -34.97 -17.85 -3.76
C THR A 705 -36.17 -16.93 -3.54
N PRO A 706 -36.16 -15.67 -4.02
CA PRO A 706 -37.26 -14.72 -3.81
C PRO A 706 -38.63 -15.20 -4.28
N SER A 707 -38.70 -15.85 -5.44
CA SER A 707 -39.96 -16.35 -6.01
C SER A 707 -40.62 -17.44 -5.17
N SER A 708 -39.85 -18.18 -4.36
CA SER A 708 -40.38 -19.21 -3.44
C SER A 708 -41.31 -18.63 -2.37
N VAL A 709 -41.17 -17.34 -2.06
CA VAL A 709 -42.00 -16.59 -1.11
C VAL A 709 -42.84 -15.50 -1.80
N GLY A 710 -42.93 -15.53 -3.13
CA GLY A 710 -43.75 -14.61 -3.92
C GLY A 710 -43.16 -13.21 -4.08
N VAL A 711 -41.86 -13.02 -3.85
CA VAL A 711 -41.16 -11.75 -4.08
C VAL A 711 -40.66 -11.71 -5.52
N SER A 712 -41.22 -10.81 -6.33
CA SER A 712 -40.77 -10.56 -7.71
C SER A 712 -39.93 -9.30 -7.87
N SER A 713 -39.99 -8.38 -6.90
CA SER A 713 -39.18 -7.17 -6.90
C SER A 713 -39.03 -6.63 -5.48
N ALA A 714 -37.82 -6.29 -5.05
CA ALA A 714 -37.59 -5.66 -3.74
C ALA A 714 -36.20 -5.02 -3.65
N ASN A 715 -36.09 -3.94 -2.88
CA ASN A 715 -34.82 -3.37 -2.43
C ASN A 715 -34.61 -3.74 -0.96
N LEU A 716 -33.48 -4.38 -0.67
CA LEU A 716 -33.13 -4.83 0.67
C LEU A 716 -31.82 -4.20 1.14
N THR A 717 -31.70 -4.01 2.45
CA THR A 717 -30.43 -3.70 3.10
C THR A 717 -30.28 -4.56 4.36
N VAL A 718 -29.16 -5.27 4.47
CA VAL A 718 -28.90 -6.17 5.58
C VAL A 718 -27.82 -5.60 6.50
N TYR A 719 -28.16 -5.44 7.77
CA TYR A 719 -27.29 -4.93 8.82
C TYR A 719 -26.88 -6.05 9.78
N PHE A 720 -25.68 -5.93 10.31
CA PHE A 720 -25.09 -6.90 11.23
C PHE A 720 -24.56 -6.16 12.45
N ALA A 721 -24.67 -6.80 13.62
CA ALA A 721 -24.22 -6.19 14.87
C ALA A 721 -23.76 -7.25 15.88
N TYR A 722 -23.05 -6.80 16.91
CA TYR A 722 -22.84 -7.56 18.14
C TYR A 722 -22.95 -6.65 19.36
N ALA A 723 -23.19 -7.27 20.52
CA ALA A 723 -23.22 -6.60 21.81
C ALA A 723 -22.56 -7.45 22.89
N VAL A 724 -22.11 -6.78 23.95
CA VAL A 724 -21.65 -7.43 25.19
C VAL A 724 -22.64 -7.07 26.30
N PRO A 725 -23.57 -7.98 26.65
CA PRO A 725 -24.60 -7.72 27.66
C PRO A 725 -24.02 -7.25 29.00
N GLY A 726 -24.65 -6.23 29.60
CA GLY A 726 -24.19 -5.63 30.85
C GLY A 726 -23.13 -4.54 30.69
N THR A 727 -22.79 -4.17 29.47
CA THR A 727 -21.93 -3.04 29.11
C THR A 727 -22.64 -2.11 28.12
N ASP A 728 -22.03 -0.98 27.77
CA ASP A 728 -22.53 -0.08 26.73
C ASP A 728 -22.08 -0.49 25.30
N VAL A 729 -21.46 -1.66 25.15
CA VAL A 729 -20.96 -2.15 23.86
C VAL A 729 -22.12 -2.69 23.02
N PHE A 730 -22.49 -1.94 21.99
CA PHE A 730 -23.35 -2.38 20.90
C PHE A 730 -22.85 -1.77 19.59
N VAL A 731 -22.34 -2.60 18.69
CA VAL A 731 -21.62 -2.17 17.49
C VAL A 731 -22.28 -2.77 16.25
N TYR A 732 -22.55 -1.96 15.23
CA TYR A 732 -23.33 -2.36 14.06
C TYR A 732 -22.84 -1.71 12.76
N SER A 733 -23.13 -2.32 11.61
CA SER A 733 -22.88 -1.70 10.30
C SER A 733 -23.76 -0.48 10.07
N THR A 734 -23.17 0.61 9.56
CA THR A 734 -23.88 1.87 9.29
C THR A 734 -24.62 1.86 7.96
N THR A 735 -24.05 1.24 6.93
CA THR A 735 -24.60 1.24 5.56
C THR A 735 -25.31 -0.07 5.19
N GLY A 736 -24.95 -1.17 5.85
CA GLY A 736 -25.43 -2.52 5.54
C GLY A 736 -25.04 -3.02 4.15
N ILE A 737 -25.37 -4.28 3.85
CA ILE A 737 -25.24 -4.89 2.53
C ILE A 737 -26.52 -4.60 1.74
N LYS A 738 -26.42 -3.82 0.66
CA LYS A 738 -27.56 -3.47 -0.20
C LYS A 738 -27.69 -4.45 -1.36
N LEU A 739 -28.91 -4.89 -1.64
CA LEU A 739 -29.22 -5.69 -2.82
C LEU A 739 -30.63 -5.40 -3.35
N THR A 740 -30.81 -5.63 -4.64
CA THR A 740 -32.07 -5.45 -5.37
C THR A 740 -32.47 -6.76 -6.04
N ILE A 741 -33.76 -7.06 -6.03
CA ILE A 741 -34.39 -8.16 -6.76
C ILE A 741 -35.23 -7.53 -7.86
N GLU A 742 -34.98 -7.89 -9.12
CA GLU A 742 -35.65 -7.35 -10.32
C GLU A 742 -35.87 -8.40 -11.42
#